data_AF-A0A345P9G9-F1
#
_entry.id   AF-A0A345P9G9-F1
#
_cell.length_a   1.000
_cell.length_b   1.000
_cell.length_c   1.000
_cell.angle_alpha   90.00
_cell.angle_beta   90.00
_cell.angle_gamma   90.00
#
_symmetry.space_group_name_H-M   'P 1'
#
loop_
_entity.id
_entity.type
_entity.pdbx_description
1 polymer ?
#
loop_
_entity_poly.entity_id
_entity_poly.type
_entity_poly.pdbx_seq_one_letter_code
_entity_poly.pdbx_strand_id
1 'polypeptide(L)'
;MTMLQFRKLSPLMIAILLVGCGEGGDSASNPSSLVSGAAKQITAGAAVVNAAAAVPAGLYISEVAGNFRKDKDYDAGTSKNSVAWVELYNKQNVSVNLKDYVLRTGGLKASDPTVTSASVNYVLPNVVIPANGYVVIAGKKSNFLLNSTVNSASQVIYIKDATNTYLPYWDNASGFIELQAAKTTTTAAKTVDFVRFGSSATAPLTAGAWVGSNVPAFATPAAGYVGSQSLDPLDTHEQSIVRLTNAFAASKTSADWTQVNFPTSGGPNDVAAGVVDSDHDGIPDSAKVAGGTYAGLDLYTLGARPGQQDMFIQLDYMGNDSSVTTQDSARQLQESAITKMVNAFSPHQVAVHFDVGNLFAANIDASHYNLDGLSHQRAFNKCAQMTNTTDYQRTSVDAGCTSLYQYYTQNVDPRRRAFFRYGMIASSQQSNGKAGSSGVSELPGNKVLVTLGGFLANNLSAAGKLMRINWQAATLMHEFGHSLSLMHGGDELAVNFKPNYLSIMNYLYQLSGVPTNFTGDDAIERYYSRQNWYNGVEVPNNSVPGTTYAAYTYSQSLIPHGPATNDFVIDYSSGTSANLDESALSEADYVGHGAGTDANAYGDWNMDAVKQNATYSYSLTGRTDDFGNPYYGVIHDFNDWGHLALVTGKDYSGSVSGSLGVSLKSAVGKNRPKPVVKTSQIQREDVLPPQVLANMKAISAQ
;
A
#
# COMPACT_ATOMS: atom_id res chain seq x y z
N MET A 1 -28.01 5.56 41.04
CA MET A 1 -29.19 6.31 41.53
C MET A 1 -29.18 7.63 40.78
N THR A 2 -30.11 7.99 39.89
CA THR A 2 -31.57 7.86 39.93
C THR A 2 -32.12 7.86 38.49
N MET A 3 -33.18 7.08 38.25
CA MET A 3 -34.00 7.06 37.03
C MET A 3 -34.80 8.37 36.85
N LEU A 4 -35.18 8.72 35.61
CA LEU A 4 -36.59 8.71 35.17
C LEU A 4 -36.74 9.02 33.66
N GLN A 5 -37.57 8.21 32.99
CA GLN A 5 -38.15 8.45 31.66
C GLN A 5 -39.28 9.48 31.72
N PHE A 6 -39.63 10.13 30.60
CA PHE A 6 -41.01 10.21 30.08
C PHE A 6 -41.06 10.68 28.62
N ARG A 7 -42.21 10.41 27.99
CA ARG A 7 -42.53 10.28 26.57
C ARG A 7 -43.22 11.55 25.98
N LYS A 8 -43.21 11.60 24.62
CA LYS A 8 -44.31 11.91 23.66
C LYS A 8 -44.54 13.34 23.09
N LEU A 9 -44.63 13.32 21.73
CA LEU A 9 -45.61 13.93 20.79
C LEU A 9 -45.43 15.35 20.21
N SER A 10 -45.55 15.39 18.88
CA SER A 10 -45.61 16.52 17.93
C SER A 10 -46.81 17.45 18.11
N PRO A 11 -46.86 18.59 17.37
CA PRO A 11 -47.84 18.66 16.29
C PRO A 11 -47.42 19.39 14.99
N LEU A 12 -48.30 19.17 14.02
CA LEU A 12 -48.45 19.64 12.64
C LEU A 12 -48.83 21.13 12.53
N MET A 13 -48.50 21.82 11.43
CA MET A 13 -49.17 23.07 11.02
C MET A 13 -49.47 23.11 9.51
N ILE A 14 -50.61 23.73 9.17
CA ILE A 14 -51.32 23.79 7.89
C ILE A 14 -51.33 25.23 7.33
N ALA A 15 -51.22 25.31 5.99
CA ALA A 15 -51.64 26.26 4.94
C ALA A 15 -52.26 27.66 5.22
N ILE A 16 -52.12 28.57 4.22
CA ILE A 16 -53.19 29.42 3.63
C ILE A 16 -52.79 29.98 2.23
N LEU A 17 -53.80 30.07 1.34
CA LEU A 17 -53.86 30.56 -0.05
C LEU A 17 -53.90 32.11 -0.20
N LEU A 18 -53.65 32.62 -1.42
CA LEU A 18 -54.51 33.64 -2.07
C LEU A 18 -54.24 33.82 -3.59
N VAL A 19 -55.30 34.27 -4.28
CA VAL A 19 -55.62 34.28 -5.73
C VAL A 19 -55.42 35.67 -6.35
N GLY A 20 -55.24 35.77 -7.68
CA GLY A 20 -55.46 37.00 -8.45
C GLY A 20 -55.73 36.72 -9.95
N CYS A 21 -56.92 37.10 -10.42
CA CYS A 21 -57.37 37.13 -11.82
C CYS A 21 -56.96 38.44 -12.54
N GLY A 22 -56.98 38.44 -13.89
CA GLY A 22 -57.01 39.65 -14.72
C GLY A 22 -57.23 39.33 -16.21
N GLU A 23 -58.38 39.74 -16.76
CA GLU A 23 -58.86 39.62 -18.15
C GLU A 23 -58.58 40.88 -19.02
N GLY A 24 -58.74 40.75 -20.35
CA GLY A 24 -59.07 41.83 -21.31
C GLY A 24 -58.04 42.01 -22.43
N GLY A 25 -58.36 42.14 -23.72
CA GLY A 25 -59.61 42.30 -24.47
C GLY A 25 -59.31 42.44 -25.99
N ASP A 26 -60.37 42.31 -26.80
CA ASP A 26 -60.47 42.20 -28.27
C ASP A 26 -59.86 43.33 -29.13
N SER A 27 -59.61 43.06 -30.42
CA SER A 27 -60.33 43.69 -31.57
C SER A 27 -59.77 43.32 -32.95
N ALA A 28 -60.70 43.19 -33.90
CA ALA A 28 -60.58 42.64 -35.25
C ALA A 28 -60.02 43.58 -36.34
N SER A 29 -59.56 43.01 -37.46
CA SER A 29 -60.02 43.40 -38.82
C SER A 29 -59.57 42.41 -39.91
N ASN A 30 -60.55 42.03 -40.73
CA ASN A 30 -60.54 41.15 -41.91
C ASN A 30 -60.40 42.05 -43.19
N PRO A 31 -60.55 41.59 -44.48
CA PRO A 31 -60.52 40.25 -45.09
C PRO A 31 -59.85 40.20 -46.51
N SER A 32 -59.99 39.04 -47.19
CA SER A 32 -60.09 38.77 -48.67
C SER A 32 -58.99 37.81 -49.20
N SER A 33 -59.26 36.50 -49.40
CA SER A 33 -60.06 35.81 -50.45
C SER A 33 -59.31 35.78 -51.80
N LEU A 34 -59.14 34.71 -52.59
CA LEU A 34 -59.45 33.27 -52.67
C LEU A 34 -58.28 32.64 -53.52
N VAL A 35 -58.00 31.34 -53.63
CA VAL A 35 -58.77 30.28 -54.33
C VAL A 35 -57.98 28.95 -54.23
N SER A 36 -58.73 27.84 -54.08
CA SER A 36 -58.38 26.42 -54.35
C SER A 36 -57.29 25.77 -53.48
N GLY A 37 -57.47 24.61 -52.87
CA GLY A 37 -58.43 23.53 -53.13
C GLY A 37 -57.64 22.24 -53.24
N ALA A 38 -57.68 21.39 -52.22
CA ALA A 38 -57.59 19.92 -52.28
C ALA A 38 -57.37 19.37 -50.86
N ALA A 39 -58.26 18.49 -50.44
CA ALA A 39 -58.19 17.77 -49.18
C ALA A 39 -56.91 16.90 -49.12
N LYS A 40 -56.21 16.95 -47.98
CA LYS A 40 -55.29 15.87 -47.58
C LYS A 40 -55.34 15.67 -46.07
N GLN A 41 -55.59 14.42 -45.70
CA GLN A 41 -55.68 13.91 -44.34
C GLN A 41 -54.53 14.37 -43.45
N ILE A 42 -54.90 14.67 -42.22
CA ILE A 42 -54.03 14.87 -41.06
C ILE A 42 -53.09 13.68 -40.93
N THR A 43 -51.80 13.90 -41.20
CA THR A 43 -50.72 13.03 -40.74
C THR A 43 -50.06 13.71 -39.55
N ALA A 44 -49.97 12.95 -38.46
CA ALA A 44 -49.39 13.37 -37.19
C ALA A 44 -48.01 14.02 -37.36
N GLY A 45 -47.78 15.05 -36.56
CA GLY A 45 -46.56 15.85 -36.57
C GLY A 45 -45.30 14.99 -36.54
N ALA A 46 -44.36 15.34 -37.42
CA ALA A 46 -43.01 14.81 -37.41
C ALA A 46 -42.43 14.95 -36.01
N ALA A 47 -41.98 13.82 -35.45
CA ALA A 47 -41.18 13.80 -34.25
C ALA A 47 -39.99 14.75 -34.44
N VAL A 48 -39.80 15.66 -33.50
CA VAL A 48 -38.56 16.43 -33.38
C VAL A 48 -37.44 15.41 -33.23
N VAL A 49 -36.66 15.22 -34.29
CA VAL A 49 -35.45 14.41 -34.25
C VAL A 49 -34.45 15.23 -33.44
N ASN A 50 -34.42 15.01 -32.13
CA ASN A 50 -33.48 15.66 -31.24
C ASN A 50 -32.06 15.40 -31.77
N ALA A 51 -31.37 16.46 -32.17
CA ALA A 51 -29.98 16.38 -32.61
C ALA A 51 -29.15 15.76 -31.49
N ALA A 52 -28.41 14.71 -31.86
CA ALA A 52 -27.54 14.03 -30.94
C ALA A 52 -26.35 14.91 -30.52
N ALA A 53 -25.68 14.56 -29.42
CA ALA A 53 -24.62 15.39 -28.86
C ALA A 53 -23.52 15.47 -29.89
N ALA A 54 -22.96 16.66 -30.07
CA ALA A 54 -21.61 16.74 -30.63
C ALA A 54 -20.72 16.02 -29.62
N VAL A 55 -20.37 14.77 -29.93
CA VAL A 55 -19.42 13.99 -29.16
C VAL A 55 -18.06 14.65 -29.38
N PRO A 56 -17.37 15.17 -28.36
CA PRO A 56 -16.02 15.65 -28.54
C PRO A 56 -15.16 14.43 -28.94
N ALA A 57 -14.78 14.37 -30.22
CA ALA A 57 -14.04 13.25 -30.77
C ALA A 57 -12.58 13.31 -30.29
N GLY A 58 -12.13 12.33 -29.50
CA GLY A 58 -10.72 12.26 -29.10
C GLY A 58 -10.44 11.82 -27.67
N LEU A 59 -11.47 11.57 -26.85
CA LEU A 59 -11.33 10.82 -25.61
C LEU A 59 -11.59 9.34 -25.90
N TYR A 60 -10.62 8.49 -25.57
CA TYR A 60 -10.63 7.06 -25.87
C TYR A 60 -10.40 6.23 -24.63
N ILE A 61 -10.99 5.05 -24.57
CA ILE A 61 -10.60 4.00 -23.63
C ILE A 61 -9.23 3.49 -24.09
N SER A 62 -8.20 3.66 -23.28
CA SER A 62 -6.82 3.28 -23.64
C SER A 62 -6.40 1.95 -23.03
N GLU A 63 -6.85 1.67 -21.82
CA GLU A 63 -6.47 0.47 -21.07
C GLU A 63 -7.63 -0.03 -20.21
N VAL A 64 -7.84 -1.34 -20.17
CA VAL A 64 -8.81 -2.01 -19.29
C VAL A 64 -8.09 -3.09 -18.49
N ALA A 65 -8.16 -2.98 -17.16
CA ALA A 65 -7.52 -3.92 -16.26
C ALA A 65 -8.14 -5.32 -16.34
N GLY A 66 -7.33 -6.36 -16.21
CA GLY A 66 -7.81 -7.67 -15.78
C GLY A 66 -8.28 -7.62 -14.32
N ASN A 67 -9.21 -8.49 -13.93
CA ASN A 67 -9.75 -8.55 -12.58
C ASN A 67 -9.74 -9.98 -12.04
N PHE A 68 -8.52 -10.49 -11.81
CA PHE A 68 -8.25 -11.83 -11.29
C PHE A 68 -8.49 -11.96 -9.79
N ARG A 69 -8.44 -10.84 -9.07
CA ARG A 69 -8.50 -10.83 -7.62
C ARG A 69 -9.92 -10.96 -7.14
N LYS A 70 -10.11 -11.98 -6.32
CA LYS A 70 -11.23 -12.05 -5.39
C LYS A 70 -10.76 -11.53 -4.05
N ASP A 71 -11.50 -10.58 -3.48
CA ASP A 71 -11.34 -10.18 -2.08
C ASP A 71 -11.68 -11.41 -1.23
N LYS A 72 -10.67 -12.08 -0.68
CA LYS A 72 -10.86 -13.26 0.16
C LYS A 72 -10.76 -12.87 1.62
N ASP A 73 -11.85 -13.01 2.37
CA ASP A 73 -11.81 -12.87 3.82
C ASP A 73 -10.99 -14.01 4.44
N TYR A 74 -10.23 -13.67 5.47
CA TYR A 74 -9.33 -14.59 6.17
C TYR A 74 -10.05 -15.78 6.84
N ASP A 75 -11.29 -15.57 7.29
CA ASP A 75 -12.06 -16.52 8.11
C ASP A 75 -13.36 -17.06 7.47
N ALA A 76 -13.80 -16.47 6.36
CA ALA A 76 -14.98 -16.94 5.64
C ALA A 76 -14.54 -17.61 4.34
N GLY A 77 -14.97 -18.84 4.09
CA GLY A 77 -14.75 -19.56 2.82
C GLY A 77 -15.44 -18.90 1.61
N THR A 78 -15.75 -17.61 1.66
CA THR A 78 -16.40 -16.83 0.61
C THR A 78 -15.35 -16.10 -0.22
N SER A 79 -15.44 -16.27 -1.54
CA SER A 79 -14.65 -15.50 -2.49
C SER A 79 -15.49 -14.30 -2.93
N LYS A 80 -15.18 -13.10 -2.46
CA LYS A 80 -15.88 -11.88 -2.88
C LYS A 80 -15.22 -11.35 -4.15
N ASN A 81 -15.99 -10.83 -5.09
CA ASN A 81 -15.42 -10.21 -6.28
C ASN A 81 -14.71 -8.91 -5.87
N SER A 82 -13.63 -8.51 -6.57
CA SER A 82 -12.96 -7.23 -6.36
C SER A 82 -13.40 -6.21 -7.41
N VAL A 83 -13.20 -4.92 -7.12
CA VAL A 83 -13.52 -3.83 -8.06
C VAL A 83 -12.47 -3.71 -9.16
N ALA A 84 -12.85 -3.14 -10.29
CA ALA A 84 -11.95 -2.97 -11.44
C ALA A 84 -11.63 -1.48 -11.73
N TRP A 85 -10.66 -1.25 -12.62
CA TRP A 85 -10.29 0.09 -13.09
C TRP A 85 -10.11 0.12 -14.62
N VAL A 86 -10.34 1.29 -15.21
CA VAL A 86 -10.23 1.55 -16.65
C VAL A 86 -9.55 2.89 -16.89
N GLU A 87 -8.75 3.01 -17.94
CA GLU A 87 -8.08 4.25 -18.32
C GLU A 87 -8.73 4.90 -19.55
N LEU A 88 -8.81 6.24 -19.50
CA LEU A 88 -9.13 7.06 -20.64
C LEU A 88 -7.93 7.95 -21.03
N TYR A 89 -7.71 8.09 -22.33
CA TYR A 89 -6.69 8.93 -22.93
C TYR A 89 -7.32 10.04 -23.79
N ASN A 90 -7.00 11.29 -23.49
CA ASN A 90 -7.39 12.44 -24.28
C ASN A 90 -6.37 12.70 -25.41
N LYS A 91 -6.60 12.14 -26.59
CA LYS A 91 -5.74 12.32 -27.77
C LYS A 91 -5.93 13.67 -28.49
N GLN A 92 -6.74 14.58 -27.93
CA GLN A 92 -6.96 15.90 -28.51
C GLN A 92 -5.84 16.87 -28.14
N ASN A 93 -5.71 17.94 -28.93
CA ASN A 93 -4.88 19.11 -28.62
C ASN A 93 -5.61 20.13 -27.72
N VAL A 94 -6.76 19.75 -27.14
CA VAL A 94 -7.55 20.58 -26.20
C VAL A 94 -7.95 19.74 -25.00
N SER A 95 -8.26 20.38 -23.88
CA SER A 95 -8.74 19.70 -22.68
C SER A 95 -10.19 19.23 -22.83
N VAL A 96 -10.53 18.10 -22.22
CA VAL A 96 -11.91 17.60 -22.10
C VAL A 96 -12.32 17.54 -20.63
N ASN A 97 -13.62 17.61 -20.35
CA ASN A 97 -14.14 17.49 -18.98
C ASN A 97 -14.94 16.20 -18.82
N LEU A 98 -14.59 15.39 -17.84
CA LEU A 98 -15.21 14.10 -17.59
C LEU A 98 -16.71 14.19 -17.28
N LYS A 99 -17.20 15.29 -16.72
CA LYS A 99 -18.64 15.47 -16.42
C LYS A 99 -19.53 15.41 -17.67
N ASP A 100 -18.94 15.63 -18.85
CA ASP A 100 -19.63 15.59 -20.13
C ASP A 100 -19.77 14.15 -20.66
N TYR A 101 -19.36 13.15 -19.87
CA TYR A 101 -19.38 11.74 -20.21
C TYR A 101 -20.02 10.88 -19.10
N VAL A 102 -20.46 9.69 -19.49
CA VAL A 102 -20.96 8.62 -18.62
C VAL A 102 -20.19 7.35 -18.94
N LEU A 103 -19.71 6.68 -17.90
CA LEU A 103 -19.14 5.33 -18.03
C LEU A 103 -20.26 4.31 -17.85
N ARG A 104 -20.41 3.35 -18.78
CA ARG A 104 -21.30 2.20 -18.62
C ARG A 104 -20.49 0.91 -18.66
N THR A 105 -20.63 0.10 -17.62
CA THR A 105 -19.96 -1.21 -17.48
C THR A 105 -20.74 -2.06 -16.47
N GLY A 106 -20.25 -3.25 -16.11
CA GLY A 106 -20.81 -4.04 -15.02
C GLY A 106 -20.68 -3.32 -13.67
N GLY A 107 -21.39 -3.84 -12.67
CA GLY A 107 -21.37 -3.27 -11.32
C GLY A 107 -21.23 -4.33 -10.24
N LEU A 108 -20.35 -4.10 -9.29
CA LEU A 108 -20.24 -4.87 -8.06
C LEU A 108 -21.01 -4.15 -6.95
N LYS A 109 -21.95 -4.83 -6.29
CA LYS A 109 -22.73 -4.22 -5.23
C LYS A 109 -21.86 -3.97 -4.00
N ALA A 110 -21.70 -2.70 -3.61
CA ALA A 110 -20.77 -2.29 -2.56
C ALA A 110 -21.08 -2.91 -1.19
N SER A 111 -22.37 -3.13 -0.88
CA SER A 111 -22.80 -3.74 0.39
C SER A 111 -22.69 -5.26 0.41
N ASP A 112 -22.60 -5.90 -0.77
CA ASP A 112 -22.56 -7.35 -0.94
C ASP A 112 -21.76 -7.69 -2.20
N PRO A 113 -20.43 -7.85 -2.08
CA PRO A 113 -19.54 -8.08 -3.21
C PRO A 113 -19.63 -9.51 -3.79
N THR A 114 -20.69 -10.26 -3.46
CA THR A 114 -21.09 -11.47 -4.20
C THR A 114 -22.13 -11.18 -5.29
N VAL A 115 -22.77 -10.01 -5.24
CA VAL A 115 -23.82 -9.60 -6.16
C VAL A 115 -23.27 -8.66 -7.22
N THR A 116 -23.47 -9.04 -8.48
CA THR A 116 -23.06 -8.26 -9.65
C THR A 116 -24.26 -7.84 -10.50
N SER A 117 -24.19 -6.66 -11.10
CA SER A 117 -25.09 -6.19 -12.15
C SER A 117 -24.39 -6.28 -13.50
N ALA A 118 -25.10 -6.75 -14.52
CA ALA A 118 -24.58 -6.86 -15.87
C ALA A 118 -24.32 -5.48 -16.53
N SER A 119 -25.01 -4.42 -16.09
CA SER A 119 -24.83 -3.07 -16.64
C SER A 119 -25.27 -2.00 -15.64
N VAL A 120 -24.41 -1.00 -15.43
CA VAL A 120 -24.61 0.15 -14.55
C VAL A 120 -24.03 1.39 -15.24
N ASN A 121 -24.72 2.52 -15.11
CA ASN A 121 -24.24 3.82 -15.57
C ASN A 121 -23.61 4.58 -14.40
N TYR A 122 -22.41 5.09 -14.62
CA TYR A 122 -21.65 5.89 -13.67
C TYR A 122 -21.49 7.31 -14.23
N VAL A 123 -22.10 8.28 -13.56
CA VAL A 123 -21.89 9.69 -13.86
C VAL A 123 -20.47 10.05 -13.46
N LEU A 124 -19.72 10.65 -14.38
CA LEU A 124 -18.33 11.02 -14.13
C LEU A 124 -18.22 12.43 -13.50
N PRO A 125 -17.21 12.67 -12.65
CA PRO A 125 -17.08 13.93 -11.93
C PRO A 125 -16.59 15.09 -12.80
N ASN A 126 -16.70 16.32 -12.28
CA ASN A 126 -16.09 17.52 -12.88
C ASN A 126 -14.56 17.49 -12.74
N VAL A 127 -13.90 16.76 -13.63
CA VAL A 127 -12.45 16.60 -13.70
C VAL A 127 -12.00 16.89 -15.13
N VAL A 128 -11.02 17.77 -15.27
CA VAL A 128 -10.49 18.18 -16.57
C VAL A 128 -9.29 17.31 -16.92
N ILE A 129 -9.35 16.63 -18.06
CA ILE A 129 -8.20 15.94 -18.64
C ILE A 129 -7.54 16.91 -19.62
N PRO A 130 -6.27 17.30 -19.42
CA PRO A 130 -5.58 18.17 -20.36
C PRO A 130 -5.39 17.49 -21.72
N ALA A 131 -4.99 18.27 -22.72
CA ALA A 131 -4.57 17.74 -24.02
C ALA A 131 -3.47 16.68 -23.82
N ASN A 132 -3.59 15.53 -24.47
CA ASN A 132 -2.70 14.37 -24.33
C ASN A 132 -2.62 13.79 -22.90
N GLY A 133 -3.57 14.13 -22.02
CA GLY A 133 -3.62 13.62 -20.64
C GLY A 133 -4.33 12.27 -20.51
N TYR A 134 -4.08 11.63 -19.38
CA TYR A 134 -4.62 10.32 -19.00
C TYR A 134 -5.42 10.42 -17.70
N VAL A 135 -6.48 9.63 -17.60
CA VAL A 135 -7.20 9.44 -16.34
C VAL A 135 -7.60 7.98 -16.15
N VAL A 136 -7.26 7.43 -14.99
CA VAL A 136 -7.70 6.12 -14.52
C VAL A 136 -8.97 6.31 -13.69
N ILE A 137 -9.99 5.53 -14.00
CA ILE A 137 -11.27 5.49 -13.31
C ILE A 137 -11.37 4.16 -12.57
N ALA A 138 -11.45 4.21 -11.25
CA ALA A 138 -11.49 3.03 -10.38
C ALA A 138 -12.71 3.04 -9.45
N GLY A 139 -13.10 1.87 -8.95
CA GLY A 139 -14.18 1.78 -7.95
C GLY A 139 -13.78 2.33 -6.58
N LYS A 140 -14.60 3.23 -6.03
CA LYS A 140 -14.40 3.79 -4.67
C LYS A 140 -14.81 2.80 -3.58
N LYS A 141 -14.02 1.74 -3.41
CA LYS A 141 -14.26 0.67 -2.42
C LYS A 141 -14.13 1.15 -0.97
N SER A 142 -13.28 2.15 -0.72
CA SER A 142 -13.09 2.77 0.61
C SER A 142 -13.21 4.30 0.55
N ASN A 143 -13.61 4.90 1.68
CA ASN A 143 -13.63 6.36 1.84
C ASN A 143 -12.23 6.99 1.92
N PHE A 144 -11.18 6.17 2.11
CA PHE A 144 -9.79 6.63 2.10
C PHE A 144 -9.23 6.83 0.70
N LEU A 145 -9.88 6.29 -0.33
CA LEU A 145 -9.47 6.48 -1.71
C LEU A 145 -9.94 7.86 -2.19
N LEU A 146 -8.97 8.76 -2.39
CA LEU A 146 -9.19 10.13 -2.85
C LEU A 146 -8.54 10.32 -4.22
N ASN A 147 -9.17 11.13 -5.07
CA ASN A 147 -8.65 11.42 -6.41
C ASN A 147 -7.23 12.00 -6.31
N SER A 148 -6.36 11.60 -7.24
CA SER A 148 -4.98 12.06 -7.24
C SER A 148 -4.88 13.53 -7.60
N THR A 149 -3.90 14.22 -7.00
CA THR A 149 -3.67 15.66 -7.19
C THR A 149 -2.25 16.00 -7.63
N VAL A 150 -1.35 15.02 -7.63
CA VAL A 150 0.09 15.22 -7.90
C VAL A 150 0.42 15.55 -9.35
N ASN A 151 -0.35 15.03 -10.31
CA ASN A 151 -0.11 15.21 -11.73
C ASN A 151 -1.43 15.50 -12.46
N SER A 152 -1.56 16.67 -13.08
CA SER A 152 -2.80 17.03 -13.80
C SER A 152 -2.92 16.33 -15.16
N ALA A 153 -1.80 15.84 -15.72
CA ALA A 153 -1.77 15.07 -16.97
C ALA A 153 -1.95 13.57 -16.74
N SER A 154 -1.92 13.10 -15.49
CA SER A 154 -2.13 11.71 -15.10
C SER A 154 -2.88 11.63 -13.78
N GLN A 155 -4.16 11.26 -13.83
CA GLN A 155 -5.03 11.27 -12.66
C GLN A 155 -5.66 9.90 -12.37
N VAL A 156 -5.91 9.58 -11.10
CA VAL A 156 -6.86 8.55 -10.68
C VAL A 156 -8.10 9.21 -10.10
N ILE A 157 -9.27 8.76 -10.52
CA ILE A 157 -10.54 9.12 -9.91
C ILE A 157 -11.28 7.89 -9.38
N TYR A 158 -11.87 8.02 -8.21
CA TYR A 158 -12.61 6.93 -7.56
C TYR A 158 -14.10 7.21 -7.59
N ILE A 159 -14.88 6.29 -8.16
CA ILE A 159 -16.32 6.48 -8.41
C ILE A 159 -17.20 5.39 -7.80
N LYS A 160 -18.47 5.76 -7.55
CA LYS A 160 -19.61 4.88 -7.36
C LYS A 160 -20.71 5.31 -8.34
N ASP A 161 -21.72 4.47 -8.53
CA ASP A 161 -22.92 4.91 -9.24
C ASP A 161 -23.65 6.02 -8.45
N ALA A 162 -24.59 6.69 -9.10
CA ALA A 162 -25.33 7.82 -8.51
C ALA A 162 -26.10 7.45 -7.22
N THR A 163 -26.41 6.16 -7.01
CA THR A 163 -27.09 5.68 -5.81
C THR A 163 -26.15 5.19 -4.71
N ASN A 164 -24.83 5.23 -4.94
CA ASN A 164 -23.80 4.64 -4.07
C ASN A 164 -23.94 3.13 -3.83
N THR A 165 -24.65 2.42 -4.71
CA THR A 165 -24.92 0.98 -4.62
C THR A 165 -23.86 0.15 -5.32
N TYR A 166 -23.37 0.59 -6.47
CA TYR A 166 -22.49 -0.19 -7.35
C TYR A 166 -21.14 0.47 -7.57
N LEU A 167 -20.13 -0.37 -7.71
CA LEU A 167 -18.74 -0.05 -8.05
C LEU A 167 -18.43 -0.64 -9.44
N PRO A 168 -17.64 0.03 -10.30
CA PRO A 168 -17.21 -0.53 -11.59
C PRO A 168 -16.63 -1.94 -11.45
N TYR A 169 -17.11 -2.85 -12.29
CA TYR A 169 -16.77 -4.26 -12.20
C TYR A 169 -16.93 -5.01 -13.52
N TRP A 170 -16.00 -5.93 -13.75
CA TRP A 170 -16.08 -7.04 -14.71
C TRP A 170 -15.20 -8.18 -14.17
N ASP A 171 -15.36 -9.38 -14.73
CA ASP A 171 -14.44 -10.48 -14.46
C ASP A 171 -13.55 -10.76 -15.68
N ASN A 172 -12.65 -11.73 -15.54
CA ASN A 172 -11.72 -12.08 -16.61
C ASN A 172 -12.36 -12.80 -17.79
N ALA A 173 -13.45 -13.52 -17.53
CA ALA A 173 -14.12 -14.33 -18.52
C ALA A 173 -15.09 -13.50 -19.37
N SER A 174 -15.52 -12.32 -18.89
CA SER A 174 -16.53 -11.51 -19.53
C SER A 174 -16.56 -10.07 -19.03
N GLY A 175 -16.63 -9.12 -19.97
CA GLY A 175 -16.94 -7.73 -19.64
C GLY A 175 -17.04 -6.82 -20.85
N PHE A 176 -17.42 -5.57 -20.58
CA PHE A 176 -17.42 -4.50 -21.56
C PHE A 176 -17.20 -3.17 -20.85
N ILE A 177 -16.66 -2.20 -21.59
CA ILE A 177 -16.57 -0.80 -21.20
C ILE A 177 -17.20 0.01 -22.32
N GLU A 178 -18.13 0.90 -21.95
CA GLU A 178 -18.67 1.89 -22.86
C GLU A 178 -18.49 3.29 -22.27
N LEU A 179 -17.82 4.16 -23.03
CA LEU A 179 -17.81 5.58 -22.77
C LEU A 179 -18.93 6.24 -23.58
N GLN A 180 -19.82 6.96 -22.92
CA GLN A 180 -20.94 7.65 -23.53
C GLN A 180 -20.82 9.15 -23.37
N ALA A 181 -21.24 9.93 -24.37
CA ALA A 181 -21.48 11.35 -24.19
C ALA A 181 -22.70 11.54 -23.29
N ALA A 182 -22.61 12.43 -22.31
CA ALA A 182 -23.67 12.67 -21.36
C ALA A 182 -24.96 13.12 -22.08
N LYS A 183 -26.09 12.55 -21.66
CA LYS A 183 -27.42 12.98 -22.13
C LYS A 183 -27.66 14.42 -21.66
N THR A 184 -28.12 15.29 -22.54
CA THR A 184 -28.67 16.62 -22.16
C THR A 184 -30.19 16.62 -22.29
N THR A 185 -30.84 17.71 -21.88
CA THR A 185 -32.30 17.88 -22.04
C THR A 185 -32.75 17.81 -23.50
N THR A 186 -31.89 18.21 -24.43
CA THR A 186 -32.19 18.30 -25.88
C THR A 186 -31.55 17.19 -26.70
N THR A 187 -30.80 16.28 -26.07
CA THR A 187 -29.88 15.42 -26.78
C THR A 187 -29.72 14.05 -26.12
N ALA A 188 -29.95 12.99 -26.88
CA ALA A 188 -29.75 11.61 -26.43
C ALA A 188 -28.26 11.27 -26.24
N ALA A 189 -27.97 10.40 -25.27
CA ALA A 189 -26.63 9.83 -25.08
C ALA A 189 -26.19 9.05 -26.33
N LYS A 190 -24.88 9.05 -26.58
CA LYS A 190 -24.25 8.32 -27.69
C LYS A 190 -22.97 7.67 -27.22
N THR A 191 -22.63 6.54 -27.83
CA THR A 191 -21.34 5.86 -27.61
C THR A 191 -20.23 6.73 -28.20
N VAL A 192 -19.27 7.09 -27.36
CA VAL A 192 -18.01 7.74 -27.76
C VAL A 192 -17.01 6.68 -28.16
N ASP A 193 -16.87 5.67 -27.30
CA ASP A 193 -15.93 4.58 -27.47
C ASP A 193 -16.43 3.33 -26.73
N PHE A 194 -16.00 2.17 -27.18
CA PHE A 194 -16.50 0.90 -26.69
C PHE A 194 -15.46 -0.21 -26.84
N VAL A 195 -15.40 -1.09 -25.85
CA VAL A 195 -14.70 -2.38 -25.93
C VAL A 195 -15.50 -3.45 -25.23
N ARG A 196 -15.53 -4.66 -25.80
CA ARG A 196 -16.06 -5.86 -25.16
C ARG A 196 -15.08 -7.00 -25.28
N PHE A 197 -15.03 -7.84 -24.25
CA PHE A 197 -14.06 -8.91 -24.13
C PHE A 197 -14.68 -10.17 -23.55
N GLY A 198 -14.00 -11.30 -23.78
CA GLY A 198 -14.41 -12.62 -23.34
C GLY A 198 -15.79 -12.99 -23.90
N SER A 199 -16.67 -13.49 -23.04
CA SER A 199 -18.00 -13.99 -23.40
C SER A 199 -19.11 -12.92 -23.45
N SER A 200 -18.77 -11.63 -23.27
CA SER A 200 -19.76 -10.56 -23.13
C SER A 200 -20.59 -10.38 -24.42
N ALA A 201 -21.92 -10.38 -24.27
CA ALA A 201 -22.88 -10.15 -25.35
C ALA A 201 -23.44 -8.71 -25.36
N THR A 202 -22.96 -7.84 -24.47
CA THR A 202 -23.46 -6.47 -24.36
C THR A 202 -23.22 -5.68 -25.63
N ALA A 203 -24.27 -5.06 -26.16
CA ALA A 203 -24.18 -4.14 -27.29
C ALA A 203 -23.89 -2.70 -26.83
N PRO A 204 -23.15 -1.89 -27.62
CA PRO A 204 -23.07 -0.46 -27.42
C PRO A 204 -24.43 0.21 -27.63
N LEU A 205 -24.62 1.38 -27.03
CA LEU A 205 -25.80 2.22 -27.20
C LEU A 205 -25.98 2.69 -28.65
N THR A 206 -24.88 2.98 -29.33
CA THR A 206 -24.87 3.39 -30.75
C THR A 206 -24.54 2.20 -31.65
N ALA A 207 -25.47 1.85 -32.53
CA ALA A 207 -25.25 0.79 -33.52
C ALA A 207 -24.00 1.07 -34.36
N GLY A 208 -23.17 0.04 -34.56
CA GLY A 208 -21.90 0.15 -35.30
C GLY A 208 -20.75 0.80 -34.50
N ALA A 209 -20.92 1.11 -33.21
CA ALA A 209 -19.81 1.51 -32.34
C ALA A 209 -18.88 0.35 -31.93
N TRP A 210 -19.25 -0.89 -32.29
CA TRP A 210 -18.38 -2.07 -32.23
C TRP A 210 -18.75 -3.03 -33.36
N VAL A 211 -17.74 -3.62 -34.00
CA VAL A 211 -17.91 -4.57 -35.10
C VAL A 211 -17.00 -5.78 -34.89
N GLY A 212 -17.53 -6.97 -35.21
CA GLY A 212 -16.75 -8.21 -35.19
C GLY A 212 -16.66 -8.88 -33.82
N SER A 213 -15.60 -9.67 -33.64
CA SER A 213 -15.37 -10.49 -32.46
C SER A 213 -15.07 -9.66 -31.21
N ASN A 214 -15.17 -10.31 -30.05
CA ASN A 214 -14.71 -9.73 -28.79
C ASN A 214 -13.18 -9.78 -28.73
N VAL A 215 -12.59 -8.89 -27.94
CA VAL A 215 -11.20 -9.11 -27.47
C VAL A 215 -11.20 -10.42 -26.65
N PRO A 216 -10.14 -11.25 -26.72
CA PRO A 216 -10.06 -12.46 -25.91
C PRO A 216 -10.28 -12.20 -24.41
N ALA A 217 -10.74 -13.22 -23.69
CA ALA A 217 -10.81 -13.18 -22.23
C ALA A 217 -9.41 -13.04 -21.63
N PHE A 218 -9.31 -12.40 -20.46
CA PHE A 218 -8.06 -12.32 -19.73
C PHE A 218 -7.60 -13.72 -19.26
N ALA A 219 -6.29 -13.92 -19.12
CA ALA A 219 -5.75 -15.25 -18.82
C ALA A 219 -6.06 -15.67 -17.38
N THR A 220 -6.66 -16.83 -17.16
CA THR A 220 -6.94 -17.32 -15.80
C THR A 220 -5.64 -17.52 -15.01
N PRO A 221 -5.55 -17.10 -13.73
CA PRO A 221 -4.35 -17.27 -12.93
C PRO A 221 -4.01 -18.75 -12.70
N ALA A 222 -2.75 -19.03 -12.34
CA ALA A 222 -2.34 -20.36 -11.90
C ALA A 222 -3.14 -20.81 -10.66
N ALA A 223 -3.28 -22.13 -10.46
CA ALA A 223 -4.12 -22.73 -9.42
C ALA A 223 -3.72 -22.37 -7.96
N GLY A 224 -2.56 -21.72 -7.75
CA GLY A 224 -2.06 -21.26 -6.45
C GLY A 224 -2.29 -19.78 -6.14
N TYR A 225 -3.03 -19.06 -6.98
CA TYR A 225 -3.22 -17.61 -6.85
C TYR A 225 -3.86 -17.19 -5.53
N VAL A 226 -3.29 -16.16 -4.90
CA VAL A 226 -3.72 -15.64 -3.61
C VAL A 226 -4.40 -14.28 -3.80
N GLY A 227 -5.71 -14.23 -3.55
CA GLY A 227 -6.48 -13.00 -3.64
C GLY A 227 -5.90 -11.88 -2.75
N SER A 228 -5.92 -10.64 -3.25
CA SER A 228 -5.51 -9.45 -2.50
C SER A 228 -6.67 -8.89 -1.70
N GLN A 229 -6.34 -8.31 -0.54
CA GLN A 229 -7.26 -7.48 0.21
C GLN A 229 -7.02 -5.99 -0.01
N SER A 230 -6.29 -5.56 -1.05
CA SER A 230 -5.94 -4.14 -1.16
C SER A 230 -7.20 -3.26 -1.20
N LEU A 231 -7.07 -2.10 -0.57
CA LEU A 231 -8.07 -1.04 -0.66
C LEU A 231 -7.99 -0.33 -2.01
N ASP A 232 -6.80 -0.13 -2.58
CA ASP A 232 -6.64 0.55 -3.86
C ASP A 232 -6.78 -0.47 -5.00
N PRO A 233 -7.78 -0.32 -5.90
CA PRO A 233 -7.96 -1.21 -7.04
C PRO A 233 -6.77 -1.20 -7.99
N LEU A 234 -5.94 -0.16 -7.95
CA LEU A 234 -4.78 -0.09 -8.81
C LEU A 234 -3.74 -1.14 -8.40
N ASP A 235 -3.53 -1.48 -7.12
CA ASP A 235 -2.50 -2.44 -6.66
C ASP A 235 -2.61 -3.89 -7.24
N THR A 236 -3.55 -4.13 -8.16
CA THR A 236 -3.79 -5.36 -8.93
C THR A 236 -3.27 -5.25 -10.38
N HIS A 237 -2.00 -4.88 -10.57
CA HIS A 237 -1.42 -4.59 -11.89
C HIS A 237 -0.86 -5.80 -12.65
N GLU A 238 -1.63 -6.89 -12.80
CA GLU A 238 -1.11 -8.15 -13.40
C GLU A 238 -1.21 -8.21 -14.92
N GLN A 239 -2.39 -7.89 -15.47
CA GLN A 239 -2.63 -7.90 -16.92
C GLN A 239 -3.66 -6.84 -17.27
N SER A 240 -3.59 -6.37 -18.52
CA SER A 240 -4.56 -5.47 -19.10
C SER A 240 -4.80 -5.81 -20.56
N ILE A 241 -5.90 -5.31 -21.13
CA ILE A 241 -6.01 -5.11 -22.57
C ILE A 241 -5.80 -3.64 -22.86
N VAL A 242 -4.92 -3.33 -23.81
CA VAL A 242 -4.47 -1.96 -24.10
C VAL A 242 -4.58 -1.66 -25.58
N ARG A 243 -4.78 -0.38 -25.90
CA ARG A 243 -4.37 0.20 -27.19
C ARG A 243 -2.93 0.66 -27.05
N LEU A 244 -2.00 -0.04 -27.71
CA LEU A 244 -0.57 0.28 -27.66
C LEU A 244 -0.30 1.66 -28.25
N THR A 245 0.58 2.43 -27.60
CA THR A 245 0.91 3.80 -28.01
C THR A 245 1.50 3.85 -29.42
N ASN A 246 2.39 2.91 -29.74
CA ASN A 246 3.07 2.85 -31.04
C ASN A 246 2.16 2.35 -32.19
N ALA A 247 1.01 1.79 -31.88
CA ALA A 247 0.06 1.19 -32.82
C ALA A 247 -1.38 1.65 -32.56
N PHE A 248 -1.55 2.84 -31.96
CA PHE A 248 -2.85 3.28 -31.47
C PHE A 248 -3.87 3.38 -32.62
N ALA A 249 -4.95 2.62 -32.50
CA ALA A 249 -6.07 2.61 -33.44
C ALA A 249 -7.41 2.66 -32.72
N ALA A 250 -8.41 3.20 -33.41
CA ALA A 250 -9.81 3.24 -32.96
C ALA A 250 -10.74 2.76 -34.08
N SER A 251 -10.43 1.58 -34.63
CA SER A 251 -11.20 0.92 -35.70
C SER A 251 -12.55 0.34 -35.23
N LYS A 252 -12.79 0.31 -33.90
CA LYS A 252 -14.01 -0.24 -33.25
C LYS A 252 -14.10 -1.76 -33.35
N THR A 253 -12.94 -2.41 -33.38
CA THR A 253 -12.82 -3.87 -33.48
C THR A 253 -11.84 -4.39 -32.45
N SER A 254 -11.82 -5.71 -32.24
CA SER A 254 -10.85 -6.36 -31.38
C SER A 254 -9.39 -6.18 -31.83
N ALA A 255 -9.15 -5.80 -33.09
CA ALA A 255 -7.80 -5.57 -33.63
C ALA A 255 -7.10 -4.34 -33.03
N ASP A 256 -7.84 -3.41 -32.41
CA ASP A 256 -7.26 -2.25 -31.73
C ASP A 256 -6.56 -2.65 -30.40
N TRP A 257 -6.83 -3.84 -29.88
CA TRP A 257 -6.53 -4.21 -28.50
C TRP A 257 -5.49 -5.33 -28.43
N THR A 258 -4.53 -5.16 -27.52
CA THR A 258 -3.48 -6.13 -27.22
C THR A 258 -3.55 -6.50 -25.75
N GLN A 259 -3.48 -7.79 -25.42
CA GLN A 259 -3.36 -8.24 -24.04
C GLN A 259 -1.90 -8.14 -23.60
N VAL A 260 -1.64 -7.43 -22.51
CA VAL A 260 -0.30 -7.21 -21.94
C VAL A 260 -0.20 -7.77 -20.53
N ASN A 261 1.00 -8.21 -20.16
CA ASN A 261 1.36 -8.74 -18.84
C ASN A 261 1.94 -7.67 -17.89
N PHE A 262 2.02 -6.42 -18.33
CA PHE A 262 2.47 -5.26 -17.54
C PHE A 262 1.58 -4.05 -17.85
N PRO A 263 0.58 -3.76 -17.00
CA PRO A 263 -0.26 -2.57 -17.10
C PRO A 263 0.54 -1.27 -16.92
N THR A 264 0.18 -0.24 -17.68
CA THR A 264 0.88 1.06 -17.75
C THR A 264 -0.03 2.20 -17.34
N SER A 265 -0.74 2.01 -16.23
CA SER A 265 -1.79 2.93 -15.78
C SER A 265 -1.30 4.36 -15.57
N GLY A 266 -2.07 5.33 -16.05
CA GLY A 266 -1.81 6.75 -15.93
C GLY A 266 -0.87 7.31 -16.99
N GLY A 267 -0.53 6.56 -18.03
CA GLY A 267 0.46 7.00 -19.02
C GLY A 267 0.36 6.26 -20.35
N PRO A 268 1.33 6.52 -21.26
CA PRO A 268 1.40 5.81 -22.52
C PRO A 268 1.47 4.28 -22.33
N ASN A 269 0.63 3.53 -23.05
CA ASN A 269 0.73 2.08 -23.16
C ASN A 269 1.93 1.69 -24.04
N ASP A 270 3.12 1.74 -23.48
CA ASP A 270 4.41 1.61 -24.17
C ASP A 270 5.12 0.27 -23.92
N VAL A 271 4.57 -0.56 -23.03
CA VAL A 271 5.06 -1.92 -22.78
C VAL A 271 4.33 -2.92 -23.70
N ALA A 272 5.10 -3.66 -24.49
CA ALA A 272 4.58 -4.65 -25.43
C ALA A 272 4.05 -5.92 -24.73
N ALA A 273 3.27 -6.72 -25.44
CA ALA A 273 2.79 -8.00 -24.93
C ALA A 273 3.92 -9.02 -24.80
N GLY A 274 3.89 -9.81 -23.72
CA GLY A 274 4.79 -10.95 -23.55
C GLY A 274 6.23 -10.58 -23.25
N VAL A 275 6.49 -9.33 -22.83
CA VAL A 275 7.82 -8.92 -22.36
C VAL A 275 8.22 -9.68 -21.11
N VAL A 276 9.52 -9.84 -20.92
CA VAL A 276 10.13 -10.60 -19.83
C VAL A 276 10.58 -9.65 -18.73
N ASP A 277 10.47 -10.11 -17.49
CA ASP A 277 11.08 -9.55 -16.28
C ASP A 277 12.03 -10.64 -15.78
N SER A 278 13.32 -10.48 -16.06
CA SER A 278 14.32 -11.55 -15.90
C SER A 278 14.81 -11.71 -14.46
N ASP A 279 14.75 -10.64 -13.67
CA ASP A 279 15.21 -10.54 -12.28
C ASP A 279 14.05 -10.57 -11.26
N HIS A 280 12.81 -10.61 -11.74
CA HIS A 280 11.59 -10.81 -10.97
C HIS A 280 11.33 -9.70 -9.93
N ASP A 281 11.54 -8.45 -10.32
CA ASP A 281 11.25 -7.28 -9.49
C ASP A 281 9.94 -6.56 -9.85
N GLY A 282 9.24 -7.01 -10.90
CA GLY A 282 7.98 -6.44 -11.35
C GLY A 282 8.13 -5.39 -12.44
N ILE A 283 9.34 -5.13 -12.94
CA ILE A 283 9.64 -4.21 -14.02
C ILE A 283 10.17 -5.01 -15.22
N PRO A 284 9.57 -4.89 -16.41
CA PRO A 284 10.02 -5.63 -17.58
C PRO A 284 11.39 -5.13 -18.06
N ASP A 285 12.23 -6.04 -18.55
CA ASP A 285 13.58 -5.74 -19.07
C ASP A 285 13.54 -4.65 -20.15
N SER A 286 12.47 -4.61 -20.95
CA SER A 286 12.25 -3.62 -22.00
C SER A 286 12.11 -2.18 -21.48
N ALA A 287 11.72 -2.00 -20.22
CA ALA A 287 11.65 -0.68 -19.56
C ALA A 287 12.97 -0.30 -18.86
N LYS A 288 13.90 -1.26 -18.69
CA LYS A 288 15.20 -1.07 -18.02
C LYS A 288 16.35 -0.82 -18.98
N VAL A 289 16.08 -0.52 -20.26
CA VAL A 289 17.12 -0.23 -21.27
C VAL A 289 17.07 1.23 -21.70
N ALA A 290 18.18 1.74 -22.24
CA ALA A 290 18.23 3.10 -22.77
C ALA A 290 17.15 3.34 -23.85
N GLY A 291 16.30 4.35 -23.63
CA GLY A 291 15.16 4.67 -24.51
C GLY A 291 13.92 3.79 -24.28
N GLY A 292 13.98 2.80 -23.38
CA GLY A 292 12.83 2.07 -22.88
C GLY A 292 12.08 2.88 -21.82
N THR A 293 10.77 2.66 -21.73
CA THR A 293 9.90 3.36 -20.78
C THR A 293 8.85 2.43 -20.18
N TYR A 294 8.35 2.80 -18.99
CA TYR A 294 7.18 2.18 -18.35
C TYR A 294 6.14 3.27 -18.07
N ALA A 295 5.01 3.25 -18.77
CA ALA A 295 4.00 4.32 -18.69
C ALA A 295 4.60 5.71 -18.96
N GLY A 296 5.58 5.79 -19.87
CA GLY A 296 6.35 6.98 -20.20
C GLY A 296 7.43 7.39 -19.19
N LEU A 297 7.69 6.60 -18.14
CA LEU A 297 8.78 6.82 -17.20
C LEU A 297 10.08 6.17 -17.71
N ASP A 298 11.17 6.93 -17.75
CA ASP A 298 12.50 6.43 -18.12
C ASP A 298 13.21 5.84 -16.89
N LEU A 299 12.90 4.57 -16.59
CA LEU A 299 13.45 3.89 -15.42
C LEU A 299 14.96 3.61 -15.55
N TYR A 300 15.46 3.51 -16.78
CA TYR A 300 16.88 3.35 -17.03
C TYR A 300 17.69 4.55 -16.52
N THR A 301 17.21 5.77 -16.77
CA THR A 301 17.84 6.99 -16.22
C THR A 301 17.71 7.09 -14.70
N LEU A 302 16.69 6.47 -14.12
CA LEU A 302 16.53 6.39 -12.66
C LEU A 302 17.38 5.29 -12.00
N GLY A 303 18.07 4.45 -12.79
CA GLY A 303 19.03 3.47 -12.30
C GLY A 303 18.67 2.00 -12.53
N ALA A 304 17.49 1.70 -13.07
CA ALA A 304 17.06 0.32 -13.30
C ALA A 304 17.88 -0.37 -14.39
N ARG A 305 18.18 -1.67 -14.24
CA ARG A 305 19.00 -2.44 -15.20
C ARG A 305 18.43 -3.86 -15.41
N PRO A 306 18.46 -4.42 -16.63
CA PRO A 306 18.03 -5.79 -16.85
C PRO A 306 18.93 -6.77 -16.09
N GLY A 307 18.34 -7.74 -15.40
CA GLY A 307 19.05 -8.72 -14.58
C GLY A 307 19.49 -8.20 -13.20
N GLN A 308 19.05 -7.00 -12.81
CA GLN A 308 19.26 -6.40 -11.50
C GLN A 308 17.91 -6.21 -10.83
N GLN A 309 17.79 -6.71 -9.61
CA GLN A 309 16.59 -6.44 -8.81
C GLN A 309 16.55 -4.97 -8.40
N ASP A 310 15.53 -4.26 -8.84
CA ASP A 310 15.31 -2.83 -8.59
C ASP A 310 14.06 -2.63 -7.73
N MET A 311 14.22 -2.00 -6.57
CA MET A 311 13.12 -1.64 -5.67
C MET A 311 12.97 -0.12 -5.62
N PHE A 312 11.91 0.41 -6.23
CA PHE A 312 11.59 1.84 -6.18
C PHE A 312 10.72 2.18 -4.97
N ILE A 313 11.09 3.22 -4.24
CA ILE A 313 10.37 3.68 -3.04
C ILE A 313 10.15 5.19 -3.12
N GLN A 314 8.89 5.62 -3.05
CA GLN A 314 8.57 7.01 -2.73
C GLN A 314 8.40 7.12 -1.21
N LEU A 315 9.18 7.97 -0.56
CA LEU A 315 9.14 8.18 0.89
C LEU A 315 8.71 9.62 1.19
N ASP A 316 7.43 9.76 1.54
CA ASP A 316 6.87 11.03 1.99
C ASP A 316 7.21 11.29 3.47
N TYR A 317 7.22 12.55 3.87
CA TYR A 317 7.51 12.93 5.26
C TYR A 317 6.65 14.09 5.73
N MET A 318 6.27 14.10 7.01
CA MET A 318 5.54 15.21 7.61
C MET A 318 6.44 16.43 7.82
N GLY A 319 5.93 17.59 7.42
CA GLY A 319 6.55 18.88 7.67
C GLY A 319 6.45 19.34 9.12
N ASN A 320 6.83 20.60 9.33
CA ASN A 320 6.88 21.21 10.65
C ASN A 320 5.48 21.38 11.26
N ASP A 321 5.40 21.15 12.56
CA ASP A 321 4.26 21.53 13.38
C ASP A 321 4.40 23.02 13.74
N SER A 322 3.56 23.86 13.14
CA SER A 322 3.56 25.31 13.38
C SER A 322 3.08 25.71 14.78
N SER A 323 2.52 24.78 15.56
CA SER A 323 2.04 25.04 16.91
C SER A 323 3.12 24.96 17.99
N VAL A 324 4.31 24.45 17.64
CA VAL A 324 5.43 24.27 18.57
C VAL A 324 6.68 25.01 18.10
N THR A 325 7.48 25.50 19.05
CA THR A 325 8.75 26.17 18.76
C THR A 325 9.88 25.18 18.47
N THR A 326 9.84 24.01 19.09
CA THR A 326 10.84 22.95 18.91
C THR A 326 10.16 21.75 18.26
N GLN A 327 10.65 21.37 17.08
CA GLN A 327 10.11 20.26 16.31
C GLN A 327 10.48 18.91 16.93
N ASP A 328 9.64 17.90 16.69
CA ASP A 328 9.96 16.53 17.03
C ASP A 328 11.14 16.04 16.18
N SER A 329 12.28 15.83 16.84
CA SER A 329 13.52 15.43 16.18
C SER A 329 13.40 14.08 15.47
N ALA A 330 12.58 13.15 15.97
CA ALA A 330 12.45 11.82 15.37
C ALA A 330 11.77 11.85 13.99
N ARG A 331 10.95 12.88 13.70
CA ARG A 331 10.29 13.06 12.39
C ARG A 331 11.19 13.69 11.32
N GLN A 332 12.29 14.30 11.73
CA GLN A 332 13.22 14.94 10.80
C GLN A 332 14.04 13.87 10.08
N LEU A 333 13.54 13.43 8.93
CA LEU A 333 14.18 12.40 8.10
C LEU A 333 15.64 12.77 7.79
N GLN A 334 16.53 11.79 7.91
CA GLN A 334 17.96 11.94 7.66
C GLN A 334 18.38 11.16 6.42
N GLU A 335 19.17 11.80 5.56
CA GLU A 335 19.72 11.17 4.36
C GLU A 335 20.53 9.91 4.69
N SER A 336 21.36 9.99 5.74
CA SER A 336 22.16 8.86 6.21
C SER A 336 21.34 7.66 6.67
N ALA A 337 20.09 7.86 7.12
CA ALA A 337 19.20 6.75 7.46
C ALA A 337 18.76 5.97 6.20
N ILE A 338 18.49 6.69 5.12
CA ILE A 338 18.17 6.12 3.81
C ILE A 338 19.39 5.40 3.25
N THR A 339 20.57 6.03 3.30
CA THR A 339 21.84 5.43 2.86
C THR A 339 22.16 4.14 3.61
N LYS A 340 21.88 4.07 4.91
CA LYS A 340 22.05 2.83 5.69
C LYS A 340 21.18 1.70 5.14
N MET A 341 19.91 1.97 4.82
CA MET A 341 19.03 0.96 4.22
C MET A 341 19.51 0.55 2.82
N VAL A 342 19.86 1.50 1.95
CA VAL A 342 20.39 1.19 0.61
C VAL A 342 21.63 0.30 0.70
N ASN A 343 22.55 0.63 1.61
CA ASN A 343 23.77 -0.14 1.83
C ASN A 343 23.51 -1.54 2.38
N ALA A 344 22.42 -1.75 3.14
CA ALA A 344 22.06 -3.08 3.64
C ALA A 344 21.57 -4.01 2.52
N PHE A 345 20.85 -3.48 1.51
CA PHE A 345 20.35 -4.26 0.38
C PHE A 345 21.41 -4.52 -0.70
N SER A 346 22.38 -3.61 -0.87
CA SER A 346 23.37 -3.68 -1.96
C SER A 346 24.19 -4.99 -2.01
N PRO A 347 24.69 -5.55 -0.89
CA PRO A 347 25.38 -6.85 -0.88
C PRO A 347 24.51 -8.02 -1.36
N HIS A 348 23.19 -7.87 -1.28
CA HIS A 348 22.19 -8.87 -1.69
C HIS A 348 21.69 -8.65 -3.12
N GLN A 349 22.39 -7.84 -3.91
CA GLN A 349 22.10 -7.57 -5.33
C GLN A 349 20.72 -6.96 -5.58
N VAL A 350 20.16 -6.28 -4.58
CA VAL A 350 18.94 -5.48 -4.69
C VAL A 350 19.34 -4.00 -4.68
N ALA A 351 19.10 -3.32 -5.79
CA ALA A 351 19.26 -1.87 -5.88
C ALA A 351 17.99 -1.17 -5.40
N VAL A 352 18.13 -0.35 -4.36
CA VAL A 352 17.00 0.40 -3.79
C VAL A 352 17.06 1.85 -4.25
N HIS A 353 16.01 2.29 -4.95
CA HIS A 353 15.90 3.63 -5.54
C HIS A 353 14.88 4.45 -4.74
N PHE A 354 15.38 5.28 -3.83
CA PHE A 354 14.52 6.16 -3.03
C PHE A 354 14.23 7.49 -3.75
N ASP A 355 12.99 7.94 -3.62
CA ASP A 355 12.54 9.29 -3.92
C ASP A 355 11.91 9.93 -2.68
N VAL A 356 12.65 10.85 -2.05
CA VAL A 356 12.16 11.76 -0.99
C VAL A 356 11.92 13.17 -1.52
N GLY A 357 11.99 13.33 -2.85
CA GLY A 357 11.80 14.60 -3.52
C GLY A 357 12.88 15.59 -3.13
N ASN A 358 12.52 16.86 -3.04
CA ASN A 358 13.47 17.95 -2.88
C ASN A 358 14.05 18.15 -1.47
N LEU A 359 13.98 17.15 -0.58
CA LEU A 359 14.44 17.28 0.81
C LEU A 359 15.96 17.46 0.92
N PHE A 360 16.75 16.63 0.20
CA PHE A 360 18.21 16.64 0.29
C PHE A 360 18.89 17.27 -0.94
N ALA A 361 18.19 17.33 -2.08
CA ALA A 361 18.64 18.03 -3.28
C ALA A 361 17.51 18.84 -3.90
N ALA A 362 17.77 20.10 -4.26
CA ALA A 362 16.75 20.99 -4.84
C ALA A 362 16.32 20.60 -6.26
N ASN A 363 17.22 19.97 -7.02
CA ASN A 363 16.98 19.47 -8.38
C ASN A 363 17.04 17.93 -8.37
N ILE A 364 16.57 17.31 -9.45
CA ILE A 364 16.69 15.86 -9.66
C ILE A 364 18.15 15.45 -9.49
N ASP A 365 18.39 14.57 -8.52
CA ASP A 365 19.67 14.02 -8.15
C ASP A 365 19.45 12.69 -7.44
N ALA A 366 19.62 11.59 -8.16
CA ALA A 366 19.42 10.25 -7.63
C ALA A 366 20.41 9.90 -6.52
N SER A 367 21.59 10.54 -6.46
CA SER A 367 22.57 10.31 -5.39
C SER A 367 22.14 10.90 -4.05
N HIS A 368 21.21 11.85 -4.10
CA HIS A 368 20.58 12.52 -2.96
C HIS A 368 19.06 12.23 -2.90
N TYR A 369 18.66 11.07 -3.43
CA TYR A 369 17.30 10.51 -3.33
C TYR A 369 16.19 11.42 -3.86
N ASN A 370 16.47 12.21 -4.91
CA ASN A 370 15.47 13.02 -5.60
C ASN A 370 15.31 12.53 -7.04
N LEU A 371 14.22 11.80 -7.33
CA LEU A 371 13.99 11.18 -8.64
C LEU A 371 13.09 12.01 -9.57
N ASP A 372 12.39 13.02 -9.05
CA ASP A 372 11.39 13.78 -9.84
C ASP A 372 11.37 15.29 -9.68
N GLY A 373 12.17 15.83 -8.77
CA GLY A 373 12.26 17.27 -8.51
C GLY A 373 11.02 17.84 -7.80
N LEU A 374 10.08 17.00 -7.37
CA LEU A 374 8.89 17.42 -6.63
C LEU A 374 9.16 17.43 -5.13
N SER A 375 8.21 17.99 -4.36
CA SER A 375 8.27 17.91 -2.91
C SER A 375 7.45 16.73 -2.39
N HIS A 376 8.10 15.88 -1.59
CA HIS A 376 7.45 14.79 -0.86
C HIS A 376 7.17 15.13 0.61
N GLN A 377 7.29 16.42 0.95
CA GLN A 377 6.79 16.95 2.22
C GLN A 377 5.25 16.98 2.21
N ARG A 378 4.65 16.54 3.31
CA ARG A 378 3.21 16.63 3.57
C ARG A 378 2.93 17.53 4.77
N ALA A 379 1.77 18.19 4.74
CA ALA A 379 1.34 19.04 5.85
C ALA A 379 1.32 18.24 7.16
N PHE A 380 1.76 18.87 8.24
CA PHE A 380 1.80 18.22 9.54
C PHE A 380 0.40 17.78 9.98
N ASN A 381 0.29 16.53 10.40
CA ASN A 381 -0.83 16.04 11.20
C ASN A 381 -0.24 15.29 12.40
N LYS A 382 -0.76 15.57 13.60
CA LYS A 382 -0.35 14.85 14.82
C LYS A 382 -0.60 13.33 14.74
N CYS A 383 -1.52 12.88 13.89
CA CYS A 383 -1.88 11.47 13.77
C CYS A 383 -2.06 11.00 12.31
N ALA A 384 -1.40 9.90 11.96
CA ALA A 384 -1.62 9.14 10.74
C ALA A 384 -1.83 7.66 11.07
N GLN A 385 -2.74 6.99 10.37
CA GLN A 385 -3.08 5.58 10.62
C GLN A 385 -3.32 4.84 9.29
N MET A 386 -3.04 3.54 9.23
CA MET A 386 -3.61 2.71 8.16
C MET A 386 -5.07 2.33 8.47
N THR A 387 -5.35 2.07 9.76
CA THR A 387 -6.68 1.81 10.33
C THR A 387 -6.64 2.04 11.84
N ASN A 388 -7.78 2.26 12.49
CA ASN A 388 -7.85 2.27 13.95
C ASN A 388 -7.61 0.86 14.54
N THR A 389 -7.31 0.79 15.84
CA THR A 389 -6.94 -0.48 16.52
C THR A 389 -8.06 -1.52 16.58
N THR A 390 -9.31 -1.13 16.35
CA THR A 390 -10.49 -1.99 16.50
C THR A 390 -11.09 -2.44 15.16
N ASP A 391 -10.59 -1.91 14.04
CA ASP A 391 -11.16 -2.10 12.71
C ASP A 391 -10.16 -2.77 11.75
N TYR A 392 -10.14 -4.10 11.76
CA TYR A 392 -9.36 -4.88 10.80
C TYR A 392 -9.88 -4.78 9.35
N GLN A 393 -11.09 -4.25 9.13
CA GLN A 393 -11.66 -4.05 7.80
C GLN A 393 -11.12 -2.78 7.12
N ARG A 394 -10.31 -1.97 7.83
CA ARG A 394 -9.70 -0.73 7.31
C ARG A 394 -10.73 0.25 6.76
N THR A 395 -11.84 0.39 7.48
CA THR A 395 -12.95 1.27 7.09
C THR A 395 -12.97 2.57 7.88
N SER A 396 -12.16 2.68 8.94
CA SER A 396 -12.16 3.81 9.86
C SER A 396 -10.77 4.09 10.46
N VAL A 397 -10.55 5.36 10.80
CA VAL A 397 -9.41 5.87 11.58
C VAL A 397 -9.97 6.67 12.75
N ASP A 398 -9.16 6.90 13.77
CA ASP A 398 -9.59 7.69 14.92
C ASP A 398 -9.83 9.16 14.53
N ALA A 399 -10.70 9.84 15.29
CA ALA A 399 -11.02 11.23 15.04
C ALA A 399 -9.75 12.12 15.07
N GLY A 400 -9.54 12.89 14.00
CA GLY A 400 -8.38 13.75 13.83
C GLY A 400 -7.15 13.07 13.20
N CYS A 401 -7.18 11.75 12.97
CA CYS A 401 -6.15 11.04 12.22
C CYS A 401 -6.43 11.08 10.71
N THR A 402 -5.37 11.06 9.91
CA THR A 402 -5.45 10.89 8.45
C THR A 402 -5.02 9.48 8.05
N SER A 403 -5.71 8.90 7.06
CA SER A 403 -5.36 7.56 6.59
C SER A 403 -4.11 7.58 5.71
N LEU A 404 -3.19 6.61 5.87
CA LEU A 404 -2.04 6.43 4.97
C LEU A 404 -2.49 6.29 3.52
N TYR A 405 -3.60 5.58 3.28
CA TYR A 405 -4.16 5.38 1.95
C TYR A 405 -4.60 6.71 1.31
N GLN A 406 -5.03 7.71 2.10
CA GLN A 406 -5.35 9.04 1.56
C GLN A 406 -4.10 9.75 1.07
N TYR A 407 -3.01 9.70 1.85
CA TYR A 407 -1.73 10.28 1.40
C TYR A 407 -1.22 9.59 0.14
N TYR A 408 -1.23 8.25 0.10
CA TYR A 408 -0.84 7.47 -1.08
C TYR A 408 -1.65 7.86 -2.32
N THR A 409 -3.00 7.80 -2.25
CA THR A 409 -3.82 7.99 -3.45
C THR A 409 -3.81 9.44 -3.97
N GLN A 410 -3.55 10.43 -3.10
CA GLN A 410 -3.47 11.83 -3.52
C GLN A 410 -2.10 12.19 -4.10
N ASN A 411 -1.02 11.62 -3.56
CA ASN A 411 0.34 12.13 -3.75
C ASN A 411 1.28 11.21 -4.53
N VAL A 412 0.88 9.98 -4.87
CA VAL A 412 1.67 9.10 -5.75
C VAL A 412 1.16 9.20 -7.18
N ASP A 413 2.07 9.53 -8.10
CA ASP A 413 1.80 9.61 -9.54
C ASP A 413 1.24 8.25 -10.01
N PRO A 414 0.11 8.22 -10.73
CA PRO A 414 -0.51 6.96 -11.11
C PRO A 414 0.42 6.04 -11.91
N ARG A 415 1.37 6.61 -12.67
CA ARG A 415 2.38 5.88 -13.46
C ARG A 415 3.36 5.08 -12.60
N ARG A 416 3.49 5.42 -11.32
CA ARG A 416 4.40 4.76 -10.37
C ARG A 416 3.77 3.59 -9.62
N ARG A 417 2.45 3.55 -9.50
CA ARG A 417 1.75 2.63 -8.57
C ARG A 417 1.94 1.14 -8.88
N ALA A 418 2.34 0.82 -10.10
CA ALA A 418 2.61 -0.54 -10.53
C ALA A 418 3.85 -1.18 -9.91
N PHE A 419 4.85 -0.39 -9.51
CA PHE A 419 6.15 -0.90 -9.06
C PHE A 419 6.81 -0.07 -7.94
N PHE A 420 6.34 1.15 -7.66
CA PHE A 420 6.79 1.90 -6.49
C PHE A 420 6.10 1.39 -5.22
N ARG A 421 6.91 1.20 -4.18
CA ARG A 421 6.42 1.16 -2.79
C ARG A 421 6.33 2.57 -2.24
N TYR A 422 5.44 2.76 -1.28
CA TYR A 422 5.14 4.02 -0.64
C TYR A 422 5.43 3.93 0.86
N GLY A 423 6.32 4.78 1.35
CA GLY A 423 6.59 4.97 2.77
C GLY A 423 6.13 6.36 3.23
N MET A 424 5.80 6.49 4.51
CA MET A 424 5.58 7.79 5.13
C MET A 424 6.26 7.88 6.50
N ILE A 425 7.13 8.88 6.70
CA ILE A 425 7.58 9.30 8.04
C ILE A 425 6.55 10.27 8.62
N ALA A 426 5.79 9.81 9.60
CA ALA A 426 4.73 10.56 10.25
C ALA A 426 4.99 10.76 11.74
N SER A 427 4.08 11.46 12.41
CA SER A 427 4.21 11.73 13.84
C SER A 427 3.84 10.54 14.72
N SER A 428 2.58 10.16 14.75
CA SER A 428 2.09 9.12 15.65
C SER A 428 0.90 8.40 15.02
N GLN A 429 0.68 7.15 15.45
CA GLN A 429 -0.56 6.41 15.21
C GLN A 429 -1.65 6.71 16.26
N GLN A 430 -1.34 7.44 17.35
CA GLN A 430 -2.31 7.82 18.37
C GLN A 430 -2.98 9.16 18.05
N SER A 431 -4.30 9.23 18.23
CA SER A 431 -5.11 10.45 18.00
C SER A 431 -4.71 11.66 18.86
N ASN A 432 -4.05 11.42 20.00
CA ASN A 432 -3.51 12.45 20.88
C ASN A 432 -2.09 12.93 20.46
N GLY A 433 -1.48 12.33 19.44
CA GLY A 433 -0.14 12.65 18.95
C GLY A 433 1.02 12.15 19.84
N LYS A 434 0.75 11.40 20.90
CA LYS A 434 1.79 10.81 21.77
C LYS A 434 2.47 9.63 21.10
N ALA A 435 3.67 9.29 21.55
CA ALA A 435 4.39 8.10 21.10
C ALA A 435 3.54 6.83 21.22
N GLY A 436 3.65 5.97 20.21
CA GLY A 436 2.99 4.67 20.15
C GLY A 436 3.90 3.64 19.50
N SER A 437 3.32 2.80 18.66
CA SER A 437 4.05 1.87 17.79
C SER A 437 5.00 2.63 16.85
N SER A 438 6.22 2.13 16.64
CA SER A 438 7.24 2.76 15.78
C SER A 438 6.89 2.68 14.29
N GLY A 439 6.07 1.72 13.88
CA GLY A 439 5.53 1.68 12.53
C GLY A 439 4.38 0.69 12.33
N VAL A 440 3.91 0.65 11.09
CA VAL A 440 2.86 -0.25 10.61
C VAL A 440 2.97 -0.38 9.10
N SER A 441 2.86 -1.61 8.59
CA SER A 441 3.00 -1.91 7.16
C SER A 441 1.89 -2.81 6.65
N GLU A 442 1.63 -2.75 5.34
CA GLU A 442 1.00 -3.86 4.64
C GLU A 442 1.91 -5.11 4.65
N LEU A 443 1.32 -6.30 4.78
CA LEU A 443 2.01 -7.59 4.84
C LEU A 443 1.36 -8.63 3.90
N PRO A 444 2.09 -9.04 2.84
CA PRO A 444 2.95 -8.15 2.05
C PRO A 444 2.11 -7.05 1.40
N GLY A 445 2.75 -6.02 0.89
CA GLY A 445 2.05 -4.95 0.20
C GLY A 445 3.02 -3.88 -0.24
N ASN A 446 2.53 -2.67 -0.48
CA ASN A 446 3.35 -1.57 -1.00
C ASN A 446 3.23 -0.30 -0.16
N LYS A 447 2.58 -0.33 1.01
CA LYS A 447 2.39 0.85 1.86
C LYS A 447 2.94 0.63 3.27
N VAL A 448 3.80 1.55 3.69
CA VAL A 448 4.52 1.57 4.98
C VAL A 448 4.28 2.91 5.68
N LEU A 449 4.09 2.89 6.99
CA LEU A 449 4.00 4.06 7.85
C LEU A 449 4.97 3.92 9.03
N VAL A 450 5.90 4.87 9.15
CA VAL A 450 6.84 4.98 10.28
C VAL A 450 6.42 6.14 11.17
N THR A 451 6.30 5.89 12.47
CA THR A 451 5.80 6.83 13.49
C THR A 451 6.67 6.83 14.75
N LEU A 452 7.89 7.36 14.64
CA LEU A 452 8.83 7.50 15.75
C LEU A 452 8.57 8.73 16.64
N GLY A 453 7.44 9.42 16.47
CA GLY A 453 7.17 10.66 17.18
C GLY A 453 7.17 10.46 18.69
N GLY A 454 7.98 11.26 19.38
CA GLY A 454 8.20 11.15 20.81
C GLY A 454 8.97 9.91 21.24
N PHE A 455 9.82 9.30 20.40
CA PHE A 455 10.83 8.31 20.82
C PHE A 455 12.11 8.97 21.34
N LEU A 456 12.43 10.15 20.81
CA LEU A 456 13.61 10.92 21.15
C LEU A 456 13.22 12.24 21.82
N ALA A 457 14.18 12.87 22.48
CA ALA A 457 14.07 14.26 22.90
C ALA A 457 14.06 15.19 21.69
N ASN A 458 13.41 16.34 21.81
CA ASN A 458 13.36 17.31 20.71
C ASN A 458 14.72 17.99 20.50
N ASN A 459 15.49 18.22 21.57
CA ASN A 459 16.86 18.71 21.49
C ASN A 459 17.82 17.53 21.68
N LEU A 460 18.51 17.16 20.60
CA LEU A 460 19.37 15.97 20.59
C LEU A 460 20.81 16.30 20.95
N SER A 461 21.39 15.44 21.80
CA SER A 461 22.84 15.33 21.97
C SER A 461 23.51 14.69 20.75
N ALA A 462 24.83 14.49 20.80
CA ALA A 462 25.53 13.76 19.75
C ALA A 462 25.03 12.31 19.65
N ALA A 463 24.84 11.63 20.78
CA ALA A 463 24.26 10.29 20.84
C ALA A 463 22.82 10.28 20.32
N GLY A 464 22.00 11.26 20.72
CA GLY A 464 20.63 11.38 20.23
C GLY A 464 20.52 11.55 18.71
N LYS A 465 21.47 12.25 18.07
CA LYS A 465 21.54 12.38 16.60
C LYS A 465 21.83 11.04 15.92
N LEU A 466 22.71 10.21 16.51
CA LEU A 466 22.98 8.86 16.02
C LEU A 466 21.78 7.94 16.19
N MET A 467 21.13 7.98 17.36
CA MET A 467 19.90 7.23 17.61
C MET A 467 18.80 7.57 16.61
N ARG A 468 18.62 8.86 16.26
CA ARG A 468 17.69 9.27 15.21
C ARG A 468 17.97 8.59 13.87
N ILE A 469 19.23 8.64 13.42
CA ILE A 469 19.64 8.05 12.15
C ILE A 469 19.41 6.53 12.17
N ASN A 470 19.89 5.87 13.22
CA ASN A 470 19.86 4.42 13.36
C ASN A 470 18.44 3.88 13.49
N TRP A 471 17.57 4.52 14.28
CA TRP A 471 16.17 4.09 14.41
C TRP A 471 15.33 4.40 13.19
N GLN A 472 15.55 5.53 12.50
CA GLN A 472 14.90 5.76 11.22
C GLN A 472 15.28 4.66 10.21
N ALA A 473 16.57 4.33 10.10
CA ALA A 473 17.04 3.28 9.19
C ALA A 473 16.48 1.89 9.55
N ALA A 474 16.54 1.54 10.84
CA ALA A 474 16.07 0.25 11.32
C ALA A 474 14.55 0.08 11.17
N THR A 475 13.75 1.07 11.57
CA THR A 475 12.30 1.00 11.44
C THR A 475 11.87 1.06 9.98
N LEU A 476 12.53 1.84 9.12
CA LEU A 476 12.26 1.80 7.67
C LEU A 476 12.51 0.39 7.12
N MET A 477 13.68 -0.20 7.38
CA MET A 477 14.01 -1.53 6.89
C MET A 477 13.07 -2.60 7.48
N HIS A 478 12.69 -2.49 8.75
CA HIS A 478 11.72 -3.40 9.38
C HIS A 478 10.35 -3.35 8.69
N GLU A 479 9.79 -2.16 8.53
CA GLU A 479 8.46 -2.00 7.93
C GLU A 479 8.45 -2.35 6.44
N PHE A 480 9.49 -1.98 5.69
CA PHE A 480 9.61 -2.47 4.31
C PHE A 480 9.81 -3.98 4.26
N GLY A 481 10.42 -4.60 5.27
CA GLY A 481 10.50 -6.05 5.41
C GLY A 481 9.12 -6.71 5.45
N HIS A 482 8.16 -6.14 6.19
CA HIS A 482 6.75 -6.58 6.13
C HIS A 482 6.16 -6.43 4.74
N SER A 483 6.39 -5.30 4.08
CA SER A 483 5.93 -5.09 2.70
C SER A 483 6.51 -6.14 1.73
N LEU A 484 7.67 -6.71 2.07
CA LEU A 484 8.40 -7.77 1.37
C LEU A 484 8.08 -9.20 1.86
N SER A 485 7.01 -9.38 2.64
CA SER A 485 6.53 -10.66 3.21
C SER A 485 7.26 -11.19 4.44
N LEU A 486 8.18 -10.42 5.05
CA LEU A 486 8.88 -10.87 6.25
C LEU A 486 8.02 -10.68 7.51
N MET A 487 8.22 -11.55 8.50
CA MET A 487 7.52 -11.51 9.79
C MET A 487 8.51 -11.50 10.96
N HIS A 488 8.04 -11.09 12.14
CA HIS A 488 8.94 -10.86 13.28
C HIS A 488 9.67 -12.11 13.79
N GLY A 489 9.12 -13.30 13.52
CA GLY A 489 9.67 -14.60 13.92
C GLY A 489 10.24 -15.41 12.76
N GLY A 490 10.41 -14.82 11.58
CA GLY A 490 10.63 -15.59 10.35
C GLY A 490 9.39 -16.41 10.02
N ASP A 491 9.53 -17.72 9.89
CA ASP A 491 8.42 -18.67 9.68
C ASP A 491 7.74 -19.13 10.98
N GLU A 492 8.29 -18.79 12.15
CA GLU A 492 7.70 -19.04 13.47
C GLU A 492 6.83 -17.86 13.93
N LEU A 493 5.70 -17.66 13.25
CA LEU A 493 4.91 -16.40 13.31
C LEU A 493 4.49 -15.89 14.70
N ALA A 494 4.38 -16.78 15.69
CA ALA A 494 3.99 -16.44 17.06
C ALA A 494 5.19 -16.26 18.01
N VAL A 495 6.42 -16.30 17.48
CA VAL A 495 7.66 -16.29 18.26
C VAL A 495 8.45 -15.06 17.90
N ASN A 496 8.86 -14.30 18.92
CA ASN A 496 9.68 -13.10 18.75
C ASN A 496 10.81 -13.14 19.79
N PHE A 497 11.75 -12.22 19.69
CA PHE A 497 12.89 -12.11 20.59
C PHE A 497 13.83 -13.32 20.59
N LYS A 498 13.88 -14.06 19.48
CA LYS A 498 14.76 -15.23 19.30
C LYS A 498 16.23 -14.77 19.22
N PRO A 499 17.11 -15.18 20.15
CA PRO A 499 18.52 -14.75 20.09
C PRO A 499 19.29 -15.32 18.89
N ASN A 500 18.80 -16.40 18.26
CA ASN A 500 19.40 -17.01 17.08
C ASN A 500 18.70 -16.62 15.76
N TYR A 501 17.83 -15.60 15.77
CA TYR A 501 17.23 -15.04 14.55
C TYR A 501 17.72 -13.60 14.37
N LEU A 502 18.92 -13.48 13.80
CA LEU A 502 19.69 -12.24 13.69
C LEU A 502 19.17 -11.35 12.55
N SER A 503 18.00 -10.78 12.76
CA SER A 503 17.29 -9.97 11.76
C SER A 503 16.70 -8.72 12.40
N ILE A 504 16.70 -7.61 11.68
CA ILE A 504 16.00 -6.39 12.10
C ILE A 504 14.49 -6.60 12.22
N MET A 505 13.94 -7.65 11.60
CA MET A 505 12.53 -8.08 11.77
C MET A 505 12.23 -8.56 13.19
N ASN A 506 13.23 -9.03 13.92
CA ASN A 506 13.10 -9.50 15.29
C ASN A 506 13.23 -8.32 16.26
N TYR A 507 12.26 -8.17 17.17
CA TYR A 507 12.24 -7.06 18.12
C TYR A 507 13.43 -7.04 19.09
N LEU A 508 14.15 -8.15 19.25
CA LEU A 508 15.41 -8.14 19.99
C LEU A 508 16.46 -7.23 19.34
N TYR A 509 16.46 -7.15 18.01
CA TYR A 509 17.44 -6.42 17.21
C TYR A 509 16.90 -5.14 16.60
N GLN A 510 15.58 -5.00 16.40
CA GLN A 510 15.00 -3.85 15.69
C GLN A 510 15.54 -2.48 16.15
N LEU A 511 15.51 -2.16 17.45
CA LEU A 511 15.99 -0.86 17.95
C LEU A 511 17.40 -0.91 18.55
N SER A 512 17.97 -2.10 18.67
CA SER A 512 19.30 -2.35 19.27
C SER A 512 20.39 -2.62 18.23
N GLY A 513 20.00 -2.94 16.99
CA GLY A 513 20.89 -3.32 15.89
C GLY A 513 21.24 -4.80 15.92
N VAL A 514 21.50 -5.36 14.73
CA VAL A 514 22.07 -6.71 14.59
C VAL A 514 23.54 -6.64 15.07
N PRO A 515 24.05 -7.66 15.79
CA PRO A 515 25.45 -7.67 16.19
C PRO A 515 26.40 -7.67 14.98
N THR A 516 27.57 -7.07 15.13
CA THR A 516 28.64 -7.04 14.12
C THR A 516 29.47 -8.32 14.11
N ASN A 517 29.48 -9.05 15.23
CA ASN A 517 30.19 -10.30 15.40
C ASN A 517 29.30 -11.31 16.13
N PHE A 518 28.88 -12.36 15.43
CA PHE A 518 27.94 -13.37 15.95
C PHE A 518 28.58 -14.35 16.94
N THR A 519 29.91 -14.39 17.01
CA THR A 519 30.66 -15.28 17.90
C THR A 519 31.36 -14.57 19.04
N GLY A 520 31.34 -13.23 19.09
CA GLY A 520 31.93 -12.45 20.18
C GLY A 520 30.89 -11.95 21.17
N ASP A 521 31.34 -11.26 22.22
CA ASP A 521 30.49 -10.76 23.32
C ASP A 521 29.37 -9.81 22.86
N ASP A 522 29.49 -9.18 21.68
CA ASP A 522 28.51 -8.23 21.13
C ASP A 522 27.07 -8.78 20.99
N ALA A 523 26.94 -10.06 20.64
CA ALA A 523 25.64 -10.65 20.32
C ALA A 523 24.72 -10.81 21.55
N ILE A 524 25.27 -11.22 22.69
CA ILE A 524 24.49 -11.42 23.92
C ILE A 524 24.04 -10.10 24.55
N GLU A 525 24.74 -9.00 24.27
CA GLU A 525 24.42 -7.68 24.84
C GLU A 525 22.99 -7.22 24.52
N ARG A 526 22.46 -7.56 23.33
CA ARG A 526 21.06 -7.25 22.98
C ARG A 526 20.09 -8.01 23.90
N TYR A 527 20.41 -9.26 24.22
CA TYR A 527 19.63 -10.08 25.14
C TYR A 527 19.70 -9.52 26.56
N TYR A 528 20.90 -9.22 27.07
CA TYR A 528 21.10 -8.63 28.40
C TYR A 528 20.44 -7.27 28.55
N SER A 529 20.60 -6.37 27.58
CA SER A 529 19.95 -5.07 27.64
C SER A 529 18.43 -5.23 27.67
N ARG A 530 17.87 -6.17 26.89
CA ARG A 530 16.44 -6.46 26.95
C ARG A 530 16.02 -7.00 28.32
N GLN A 531 16.68 -8.02 28.86
CA GLN A 531 16.32 -8.59 30.16
C GLN A 531 16.44 -7.57 31.29
N ASN A 532 17.52 -6.78 31.28
CA ASN A 532 17.74 -5.76 32.29
C ASN A 532 16.73 -4.62 32.22
N TRP A 533 16.47 -4.13 31.02
CA TRP A 533 15.72 -2.90 30.84
C TRP A 533 14.21 -3.12 30.73
N TYR A 534 13.76 -4.23 30.11
CA TYR A 534 12.34 -4.56 30.01
C TYR A 534 11.85 -5.37 31.21
N ASN A 535 12.65 -6.33 31.67
CA ASN A 535 12.22 -7.28 32.71
C ASN A 535 12.78 -6.95 34.10
N GLY A 536 13.68 -5.95 34.22
CA GLY A 536 14.24 -5.55 35.51
C GLY A 536 15.16 -6.60 36.11
N VAL A 537 15.80 -7.41 35.27
CA VAL A 537 16.69 -8.49 35.70
C VAL A 537 18.11 -7.95 35.84
N GLU A 538 18.80 -8.28 36.93
CA GLU A 538 20.23 -8.01 37.03
C GLU A 538 20.97 -8.92 36.03
N VAL A 539 21.86 -8.34 35.22
CA VAL A 539 22.54 -9.08 34.15
C VAL A 539 24.06 -8.91 34.27
N PRO A 540 24.86 -9.85 33.77
CA PRO A 540 26.31 -9.71 33.72
C PRO A 540 26.77 -8.42 33.03
N ASN A 541 27.86 -7.84 33.52
CA ASN A 541 28.51 -6.71 32.88
C ASN A 541 29.78 -7.16 32.15
N ASN A 542 29.65 -7.43 30.85
CA ASN A 542 30.81 -7.87 30.05
C ASN A 542 31.84 -6.75 29.85
N SER A 543 31.44 -5.48 30.01
CA SER A 543 32.40 -4.35 29.97
C SER A 543 33.26 -4.27 31.24
N VAL A 544 32.80 -4.85 32.36
CA VAL A 544 33.51 -4.86 33.65
C VAL A 544 33.37 -6.24 34.29
N PRO A 545 34.24 -7.21 33.91
CA PRO A 545 34.13 -8.59 34.37
C PRO A 545 34.07 -8.74 35.90
N GLY A 546 33.19 -9.61 36.37
CA GLY A 546 32.96 -9.83 37.82
C GLY A 546 32.01 -8.82 38.46
N THR A 547 31.38 -7.94 37.67
CA THR A 547 30.30 -7.04 38.12
C THR A 547 29.03 -7.30 37.30
N THR A 548 27.94 -6.68 37.73
CA THR A 548 26.63 -6.77 37.09
C THR A 548 26.10 -5.39 36.77
N TYR A 549 25.23 -5.30 35.77
CA TYR A 549 24.34 -4.16 35.64
C TYR A 549 23.15 -4.37 36.55
N ALA A 550 22.96 -3.46 37.51
CA ALA A 550 21.76 -3.45 38.34
C ALA A 550 20.49 -3.37 37.47
N ALA A 551 19.36 -3.88 37.99
CA ALA A 551 18.07 -3.82 37.31
C ALA A 551 17.76 -2.41 36.77
N TYR A 552 17.33 -2.33 35.50
CA TYR A 552 17.05 -1.06 34.82
C TYR A 552 18.21 -0.08 34.80
N THR A 553 19.45 -0.55 34.56
CA THR A 553 20.62 0.33 34.38
C THR A 553 21.39 0.06 33.10
N TYR A 554 21.20 -1.10 32.46
CA TYR A 554 21.83 -1.42 31.19
C TYR A 554 21.06 -0.84 30.00
N SER A 555 21.31 0.44 29.75
CA SER A 555 20.60 1.23 28.76
C SER A 555 21.11 1.01 27.32
N GLN A 556 20.28 1.31 26.32
CA GLN A 556 20.63 1.08 24.90
C GLN A 556 21.88 1.84 24.41
N SER A 557 22.32 2.92 25.08
CA SER A 557 23.56 3.62 24.71
C SER A 557 24.83 2.89 25.11
N LEU A 558 24.72 1.87 25.99
CA LEU A 558 25.84 1.08 26.47
C LEU A 558 26.05 -0.19 25.64
N ILE A 559 25.09 -0.53 24.77
CA ILE A 559 25.20 -1.68 23.87
C ILE A 559 26.33 -1.43 22.87
N PRO A 560 27.36 -2.30 22.80
CA PRO A 560 28.38 -2.22 21.76
C PRO A 560 27.76 -2.24 20.36
N HIS A 561 28.25 -1.36 19.47
CA HIS A 561 27.67 -1.19 18.13
C HIS A 561 26.14 -0.94 18.15
N GLY A 562 25.65 -0.36 19.25
CA GLY A 562 24.24 -0.12 19.52
C GLY A 562 23.73 1.21 18.94
N PRO A 563 22.48 1.60 19.23
CA PRO A 563 21.82 2.71 18.54
C PRO A 563 22.46 4.08 18.75
N ALA A 564 23.29 4.26 19.78
CA ALA A 564 24.03 5.49 20.03
C ALA A 564 25.41 5.54 19.34
N THR A 565 25.71 4.60 18.44
CA THR A 565 27.01 4.46 17.78
C THR A 565 26.94 4.69 16.27
N ASN A 566 28.08 4.91 15.62
CA ASN A 566 28.15 5.11 14.16
C ASN A 566 28.12 3.78 13.38
N ASP A 567 28.59 2.72 14.00
CA ASP A 567 28.76 1.37 13.45
C ASP A 567 27.58 0.43 13.74
N PHE A 568 26.44 0.98 14.18
CA PHE A 568 25.16 0.30 14.22
C PHE A 568 24.79 -0.36 12.90
N VAL A 569 24.50 -1.66 12.95
CA VAL A 569 24.15 -2.51 11.81
C VAL A 569 22.65 -2.80 11.76
N ILE A 570 22.10 -2.68 10.55
CA ILE A 570 20.79 -3.21 10.18
C ILE A 570 21.02 -4.29 9.12
N ASP A 571 20.39 -5.44 9.30
CA ASP A 571 20.46 -6.55 8.36
C ASP A 571 19.22 -7.44 8.52
N TYR A 572 18.90 -8.22 7.50
CA TYR A 572 17.99 -9.35 7.63
C TYR A 572 18.79 -10.64 7.88
N SER A 573 18.13 -11.68 8.38
CA SER A 573 18.84 -12.93 8.62
C SER A 573 19.15 -13.66 7.31
N SER A 574 20.32 -14.31 7.28
CA SER A 574 20.74 -15.24 6.22
C SER A 574 20.36 -16.70 6.50
N GLY A 575 19.75 -16.99 7.67
CA GLY A 575 19.32 -18.33 8.06
C GLY A 575 20.47 -19.27 8.44
N THR A 576 21.63 -18.72 8.83
CA THR A 576 22.84 -19.50 9.14
C THR A 576 22.95 -19.93 10.59
N SER A 577 22.16 -19.35 11.49
CA SER A 577 22.25 -19.67 12.92
C SER A 577 21.67 -21.05 13.21
N ALA A 578 22.33 -21.81 14.07
CA ALA A 578 21.83 -23.10 14.55
C ALA A 578 20.58 -22.93 15.42
N ASN A 579 19.79 -24.01 15.49
CA ASN A 579 18.63 -24.08 16.36
C ASN A 579 19.04 -24.05 17.84
N LEU A 580 18.22 -23.43 18.67
CA LEU A 580 18.34 -23.48 20.13
C LEU A 580 17.16 -24.27 20.69
N ASP A 581 17.43 -25.31 21.46
CA ASP A 581 16.41 -26.11 22.16
C ASP A 581 16.21 -25.55 23.56
N GLU A 582 15.12 -24.78 23.79
CA GLU A 582 14.81 -24.19 25.09
C GLU A 582 14.56 -25.26 26.19
N SER A 583 14.35 -26.54 25.83
CA SER A 583 14.20 -27.63 26.80
C SER A 583 15.53 -28.24 27.26
N ALA A 584 16.58 -28.07 26.46
CA ALA A 584 17.94 -28.58 26.68
C ALA A 584 18.98 -27.54 26.21
N LEU A 585 18.84 -26.31 26.70
CA LEU A 585 19.60 -25.16 26.23
C LEU A 585 21.06 -25.25 26.67
N SER A 586 21.98 -25.10 25.71
CA SER A 586 23.43 -25.10 25.90
C SER A 586 23.95 -23.68 25.74
N GLU A 587 24.69 -23.17 26.74
CA GLU A 587 25.29 -21.84 26.66
C GLU A 587 26.43 -21.77 25.64
N ALA A 588 27.02 -22.92 25.31
CA ALA A 588 28.05 -23.03 24.29
C ALA A 588 27.50 -22.85 22.86
N ASP A 589 26.19 -23.05 22.67
CA ASP A 589 25.53 -22.85 21.37
C ASP A 589 25.37 -21.36 21.06
N TYR A 590 25.43 -20.52 22.11
CA TYR A 590 25.34 -19.07 22.04
C TYR A 590 24.12 -18.61 21.24
N VAL A 591 24.24 -17.57 20.42
CA VAL A 591 23.17 -17.11 19.50
C VAL A 591 23.00 -18.02 18.27
N GLY A 592 23.30 -19.32 18.38
CA GLY A 592 23.28 -20.27 17.26
C GLY A 592 24.54 -20.26 16.40
N HIS A 593 25.56 -19.50 16.77
CA HIS A 593 26.87 -19.48 16.08
C HIS A 593 27.99 -20.09 16.93
N GLY A 594 27.68 -20.52 18.16
CA GLY A 594 28.67 -20.79 19.17
C GLY A 594 29.57 -19.59 19.48
N ALA A 595 30.44 -19.75 20.46
CA ALA A 595 31.42 -18.75 20.87
C ALA A 595 32.54 -18.47 19.84
N GLY A 596 32.63 -19.25 18.76
CA GLY A 596 33.75 -19.19 17.83
C GLY A 596 35.12 -19.28 18.54
N THR A 597 36.00 -18.30 18.27
CA THR A 597 37.34 -18.19 18.88
C THR A 597 37.37 -17.43 20.21
N ASP A 598 36.28 -16.82 20.63
CA ASP A 598 36.22 -16.11 21.90
C ASP A 598 35.81 -17.08 23.01
N ALA A 599 36.76 -17.49 23.84
CA ALA A 599 36.47 -18.45 24.92
C ALA A 599 35.49 -17.90 25.97
N ASN A 600 35.28 -16.57 26.00
CA ASN A 600 34.44 -15.88 26.96
C ASN A 600 33.03 -15.55 26.43
N ALA A 601 32.78 -15.69 25.13
CA ALA A 601 31.44 -15.51 24.57
C ALA A 601 30.60 -16.77 24.85
N TYR A 602 29.54 -16.67 25.64
CA TYR A 602 28.57 -17.73 25.83
C TYR A 602 27.23 -17.13 26.21
N GLY A 603 26.18 -17.91 26.01
CA GLY A 603 24.84 -17.45 26.31
C GLY A 603 24.58 -17.69 27.78
N ASP A 604 25.00 -16.81 28.68
CA ASP A 604 24.57 -16.90 30.07
C ASP A 604 23.10 -16.50 30.16
N TRP A 605 22.22 -17.48 29.94
CA TRP A 605 20.79 -17.27 29.83
C TRP A 605 20.12 -17.21 31.20
N ASN A 606 20.73 -17.85 32.20
CA ASN A 606 20.23 -17.88 33.57
C ASN A 606 20.70 -16.67 34.41
N MET A 607 21.61 -15.86 33.88
CA MET A 607 22.17 -14.62 34.45
C MET A 607 23.04 -14.83 35.70
N ASP A 608 23.69 -15.98 35.83
CA ASP A 608 24.55 -16.30 36.97
C ASP A 608 26.03 -15.93 36.78
N ALA A 609 26.39 -15.37 35.62
CA ALA A 609 27.73 -14.99 35.21
C ALA A 609 28.74 -16.15 35.15
N VAL A 610 28.26 -17.39 35.00
CA VAL A 610 29.07 -18.60 34.89
C VAL A 610 28.70 -19.34 33.61
N LYS A 611 29.67 -19.91 32.90
CA LYS A 611 29.40 -20.78 31.76
C LYS A 611 28.97 -22.16 32.24
N GLN A 612 27.74 -22.56 31.97
CA GLN A 612 27.26 -23.91 32.24
C GLN A 612 27.73 -24.89 31.18
N ASN A 613 28.36 -25.98 31.65
CA ASN A 613 28.71 -27.13 30.80
C ASN A 613 27.53 -28.10 30.58
N ALA A 614 26.51 -28.03 31.44
CA ALA A 614 25.32 -28.87 31.36
C ALA A 614 24.16 -28.09 30.76
N THR A 615 23.36 -28.76 29.95
CA THR A 615 22.14 -28.17 29.38
C THR A 615 21.06 -27.97 30.43
N TYR A 616 20.25 -26.93 30.29
CA TYR A 616 19.11 -26.66 31.18
C TYR A 616 17.89 -26.14 30.42
N SER A 617 16.71 -26.22 31.02
CA SER A 617 15.50 -25.67 30.40
C SER A 617 15.36 -24.19 30.74
N TYR A 618 15.21 -23.35 29.71
CA TYR A 618 15.02 -21.92 29.86
C TYR A 618 14.30 -21.33 28.64
N SER A 619 13.25 -20.53 28.86
CA SER A 619 12.49 -19.89 27.78
C SER A 619 13.16 -18.56 27.40
N LEU A 620 13.94 -18.57 26.33
CA LEU A 620 14.64 -17.38 25.82
C LEU A 620 13.67 -16.31 25.35
N THR A 621 12.57 -16.75 24.77
CA THR A 621 11.54 -15.90 24.14
C THR A 621 10.48 -15.41 25.13
N GLY A 622 10.47 -15.94 26.37
CA GLY A 622 9.48 -15.60 27.39
C GLY A 622 8.07 -16.13 27.08
N ARG A 623 7.95 -17.14 26.22
CA ARG A 623 6.67 -17.77 25.86
C ARG A 623 6.11 -18.52 27.07
N THR A 624 4.78 -18.50 27.21
CA THR A 624 4.07 -19.31 28.20
C THR A 624 3.01 -20.19 27.55
N ASP A 625 2.72 -21.32 28.17
CA ASP A 625 1.57 -22.15 27.80
C ASP A 625 0.24 -21.50 28.21
N ASP A 626 -0.88 -22.16 27.89
CA ASP A 626 -2.23 -21.70 28.24
C ASP A 626 -2.48 -21.58 29.75
N PHE A 627 -1.59 -22.13 30.59
CA PHE A 627 -1.64 -22.09 32.04
C PHE A 627 -0.67 -21.07 32.66
N GLY A 628 0.08 -20.34 31.82
CA GLY A 628 1.07 -19.36 32.25
C GLY A 628 2.42 -19.96 32.67
N ASN A 629 2.64 -21.27 32.45
CA ASN A 629 3.95 -21.87 32.69
C ASN A 629 4.90 -21.53 31.54
N PRO A 630 6.22 -21.42 31.77
CA PRO A 630 7.18 -21.25 30.68
C PRO A 630 7.03 -22.34 29.63
N TYR A 631 6.97 -21.94 28.37
CA TYR A 631 6.98 -22.82 27.22
C TYR A 631 8.42 -22.96 26.71
N TYR A 632 8.85 -24.22 26.56
CA TYR A 632 10.15 -24.58 26.01
C TYR A 632 9.92 -25.21 24.64
N GLY A 633 10.44 -24.58 23.59
CA GLY A 633 10.45 -25.15 22.25
C GLY A 633 11.80 -25.02 21.59
N VAL A 634 11.96 -25.71 20.47
CA VAL A 634 13.08 -25.44 19.56
C VAL A 634 12.75 -24.14 18.82
N ILE A 635 13.66 -23.17 18.88
CA ILE A 635 13.59 -21.93 18.10
C ILE A 635 14.69 -21.97 17.04
N HIS A 636 14.41 -21.44 15.86
CA HIS A 636 15.37 -21.50 14.74
C HIS A 636 15.49 -20.18 13.98
N ASP A 637 16.57 -20.08 13.22
CA ASP A 637 16.82 -18.97 12.31
C ASP A 637 15.96 -19.10 11.04
N PHE A 638 15.77 -18.00 10.32
CA PHE A 638 15.05 -17.98 9.06
C PHE A 638 15.79 -17.11 8.05
N ASN A 639 16.03 -17.62 6.83
CA ASN A 639 16.70 -16.86 5.78
C ASN A 639 15.75 -15.84 5.16
N ASP A 640 15.64 -14.67 5.76
CA ASP A 640 14.84 -13.55 5.27
C ASP A 640 15.27 -13.09 3.88
N TRP A 641 16.58 -12.94 3.65
CA TRP A 641 17.11 -12.48 2.35
C TRP A 641 16.70 -13.41 1.21
N GLY A 642 16.63 -14.71 1.47
CA GLY A 642 16.16 -15.71 0.51
C GLY A 642 14.65 -15.73 0.27
N HIS A 643 13.87 -14.93 1.02
CA HIS A 643 12.40 -14.94 1.00
C HIS A 643 11.74 -13.57 0.75
N LEU A 644 12.50 -12.58 0.25
CA LEU A 644 11.95 -11.28 -0.11
C LEU A 644 10.97 -11.37 -1.29
N ALA A 645 9.80 -10.74 -1.16
CA ALA A 645 8.81 -10.59 -2.23
C ALA A 645 8.88 -9.19 -2.85
N LEU A 646 9.78 -8.99 -3.82
CA LEU A 646 10.02 -7.69 -4.46
C LEU A 646 8.85 -7.22 -5.34
N VAL A 647 8.16 -8.14 -6.02
CA VAL A 647 7.07 -7.77 -6.93
C VAL A 647 5.86 -7.27 -6.16
N THR A 648 5.46 -6.02 -6.42
CA THR A 648 4.21 -5.47 -5.88
C THR A 648 3.03 -5.98 -6.68
N GLY A 649 2.14 -6.74 -6.04
CA GLY A 649 0.86 -7.06 -6.65
C GLY A 649 0.94 -7.88 -7.95
N LYS A 650 1.93 -8.78 -8.10
CA LYS A 650 1.81 -9.94 -9.00
C LYS A 650 2.25 -11.20 -8.27
N ASP A 651 1.46 -12.27 -8.38
CA ASP A 651 1.87 -13.59 -7.92
C ASP A 651 2.80 -14.23 -8.96
N TYR A 652 4.12 -14.11 -8.76
CA TYR A 652 5.07 -14.99 -9.45
C TYR A 652 5.11 -16.33 -8.71
N SER A 653 4.21 -17.24 -9.07
CA SER A 653 4.26 -18.65 -8.65
C SER A 653 5.47 -19.42 -9.22
N GLY A 654 6.41 -18.74 -9.90
CA GLY A 654 7.61 -19.34 -10.50
C GLY A 654 8.84 -19.31 -9.60
N SER A 655 9.00 -18.28 -8.78
CA SER A 655 10.24 -18.07 -7.98
C SER A 655 10.08 -18.42 -6.49
N VAL A 656 8.84 -18.54 -6.00
CA VAL A 656 8.56 -18.75 -4.57
C VAL A 656 7.65 -19.96 -4.28
N SER A 657 7.11 -20.62 -5.32
CA SER A 657 6.30 -21.84 -5.13
C SER A 657 7.10 -23.08 -4.71
N GLY A 658 8.44 -22.99 -4.66
CA GLY A 658 9.29 -24.00 -4.02
C GLY A 658 9.39 -23.88 -2.50
N SER A 659 9.11 -22.72 -1.90
CA SER A 659 9.47 -22.41 -0.50
C SER A 659 8.34 -21.86 0.37
N LEU A 660 7.25 -21.31 -0.19
CA LEU A 660 6.07 -20.91 0.62
C LEU A 660 5.13 -22.08 0.97
N GLY A 661 5.57 -23.32 0.76
CA GLY A 661 4.94 -24.55 1.25
C GLY A 661 5.04 -24.73 2.78
N VAL A 662 4.89 -23.65 3.56
CA VAL A 662 4.89 -23.70 5.01
C VAL A 662 3.58 -24.33 5.49
N SER A 663 3.63 -25.65 5.72
CA SER A 663 2.63 -26.34 6.51
C SER A 663 2.78 -25.89 7.96
N LEU A 664 1.93 -24.96 8.39
CA LEU A 664 1.93 -24.44 9.76
C LEU A 664 1.47 -25.53 10.75
N LYS A 665 2.37 -25.93 11.65
CA LYS A 665 1.99 -26.51 12.94
C LYS A 665 2.05 -25.41 13.99
N SER A 666 0.90 -24.90 14.39
CA SER A 666 0.75 -24.10 15.60
C SER A 666 0.75 -25.01 16.84
N ALA A 667 1.66 -24.77 17.77
CA ALA A 667 1.47 -25.01 19.21
C ALA A 667 1.64 -23.62 19.85
N VAL A 668 0.81 -23.05 20.72
CA VAL A 668 -0.26 -23.50 21.63
C VAL A 668 -1.32 -22.37 21.67
N GLY A 669 -2.58 -22.69 21.97
CA GLY A 669 -3.68 -21.72 22.16
C GLY A 669 -4.55 -21.50 20.91
N LYS A 670 -5.87 -21.63 21.06
CA LYS A 670 -6.88 -21.64 19.98
C LYS A 670 -6.68 -20.52 18.94
N ASN A 671 -6.05 -20.82 17.81
CA ASN A 671 -6.39 -20.28 16.50
C ASN A 671 -5.76 -21.12 15.39
N ARG A 672 -6.57 -21.35 14.35
CA ARG A 672 -6.43 -22.29 13.22
C ARG A 672 -5.05 -22.31 12.55
N PRO A 673 -4.66 -23.40 11.85
CA PRO A 673 -3.53 -23.42 10.92
C PRO A 673 -3.82 -22.50 9.73
N LYS A 674 -2.88 -21.63 9.32
CA LYS A 674 -3.13 -20.58 8.31
C LYS A 674 -2.13 -20.57 7.15
N PRO A 675 -2.11 -21.61 6.30
CA PRO A 675 -1.11 -21.68 5.25
C PRO A 675 -1.32 -20.56 4.23
N VAL A 676 -0.19 -20.07 3.69
CA VAL A 676 -0.02 -19.13 2.57
C VAL A 676 -0.17 -17.64 2.92
N VAL A 677 0.93 -16.90 2.76
CA VAL A 677 1.02 -15.43 2.85
C VAL A 677 0.12 -14.82 1.77
N LYS A 678 -0.87 -14.01 2.18
CA LYS A 678 -1.81 -13.32 1.29
C LYS A 678 -1.55 -11.82 1.31
N THR A 679 -1.58 -11.16 0.16
CA THR A 679 -1.27 -9.73 0.05
C THR A 679 -2.24 -8.86 0.86
N SER A 680 -1.70 -7.83 1.52
CA SER A 680 -2.31 -6.63 2.12
C SER A 680 -3.07 -6.79 3.44
N GLN A 681 -2.62 -7.71 4.32
CA GLN A 681 -2.89 -7.57 5.77
C GLN A 681 -2.14 -6.36 6.33
N ILE A 682 -2.47 -5.91 7.54
CA ILE A 682 -1.67 -4.90 8.23
C ILE A 682 -0.93 -5.56 9.38
N GLN A 683 0.39 -5.39 9.42
CA GLN A 683 1.22 -5.75 10.56
C GLN A 683 1.61 -4.47 11.29
N ARG A 684 1.20 -4.37 12.56
CA ARG A 684 1.49 -3.22 13.42
C ARG A 684 2.52 -3.65 14.44
N GLU A 685 3.51 -2.80 14.70
CA GLU A 685 4.47 -3.06 15.75
C GLU A 685 3.87 -2.88 17.14
N ASP A 686 4.44 -3.57 18.13
CA ASP A 686 4.03 -3.43 19.51
C ASP A 686 4.43 -2.07 20.08
N VAL A 687 3.64 -1.57 21.04
CA VAL A 687 3.95 -0.30 21.70
C VAL A 687 5.03 -0.52 22.75
N LEU A 688 6.07 0.30 22.72
CA LEU A 688 7.11 0.27 23.75
C LEU A 688 6.55 0.62 25.14
N PRO A 689 7.01 -0.06 26.22
CA PRO A 689 6.63 0.31 27.57
C PRO A 689 6.99 1.76 27.91
N PRO A 690 6.19 2.49 28.69
CA PRO A 690 6.44 3.90 29.01
C PRO A 690 7.81 4.15 29.65
N GLN A 691 8.30 3.25 30.51
CA GLN A 691 9.64 3.40 31.10
C GLN A 691 10.76 3.31 30.06
N VAL A 692 10.58 2.48 29.03
CA VAL A 692 11.57 2.30 27.96
C VAL A 692 11.67 3.57 27.13
N LEU A 693 10.52 4.10 26.74
CA LEU A 693 10.43 5.36 26.00
C LEU A 693 11.00 6.55 26.78
N ALA A 694 10.77 6.62 28.09
CA ALA A 694 11.29 7.70 28.94
C ALA A 694 12.82 7.70 29.00
N ASN A 695 13.44 6.52 29.07
CA ASN A 695 14.89 6.38 29.07
C ASN A 695 15.51 6.67 27.71
N MET A 696 14.91 6.19 26.62
CA MET A 696 15.29 6.55 25.25
C MET A 696 15.37 8.08 25.06
N LYS A 697 14.37 8.80 25.56
CA LYS A 697 14.38 10.28 25.58
C LYS A 697 15.53 10.84 26.41
N ALA A 698 15.74 10.31 27.60
CA ALA A 698 16.80 10.78 28.49
C ALA A 698 18.18 10.63 27.85
N ILE A 699 18.48 9.45 27.28
CA ILE A 699 19.75 9.19 26.56
C ILE A 699 19.90 10.17 25.40
N SER A 700 18.85 10.37 24.61
CA SER A 700 18.94 11.23 23.43
C SER A 700 19.13 12.73 23.74
N ALA A 701 18.84 13.15 24.97
CA ALA A 701 18.99 14.53 25.44
C ALA A 701 20.33 14.82 26.12
N GLN A 702 20.95 13.79 26.69
CA GLN A 702 22.24 13.83 27.39
C GLN A 702 23.38 13.70 26.39
#